data_AF-A0A9X1IPP0-F1
#
_entry.id   AF-A0A9X1IPP0-F1
#
_cell.length_a   1.000
_cell.length_b   1.000
_cell.length_c   1.000
_cell.angle_alpha   90.00
_cell.angle_beta   90.00
_cell.angle_gamma   90.00
#
_symmetry.space_group_name_H-M   'P 1'
#
loop_
_entity.id
_entity.type
_entity.pdbx_description
1 polymer ?
#
loop_
_entity_poly.entity_id
_entity_poly.type
_entity_poly.pdbx_seq_one_letter_code
_entity_poly.pdbx_strand_id
1 'polypeptide(L)'
;MFGPGYGFSTAGSMRRRRRAGGGTPTPTPSATGTLTLTAIPSYEEKRIYQRLTTSGGGQGKGVGNITLAISGALAGTINIRVLSDDLTTVLQTLPDATLTNGQTSLLVASVDARYGWFLIEVRDSSGTWQRTTYKCGMGALFGMAGQSLMVRMFGRQDGQTATYASLGITPDPCSAALISYDGNAYNPAVSTQPWITPGDLGNGNGPNSVGIGELLNRLIGLLGVNCGAVGAAVGGTGISDWTTGGLHSTRLTDRLARAGGAFEGFFWGQGHGNSVHGQPPKAYQGALTILFAMITAANRVPGYGKYLFDIPAIRSETWGTPYTYNRIRKGADDWCNANGGYHVHAHDIAQVDAIHESQAGAVTLARCMYRAAKARYAGDNSHLGPVPMSATRIGTMITLTLSDVGQSTINLVGTPGNRLFLFPRGRVDRATLSNNRFPVSSVAVVNKTTLTIVLANDPGDGHDLDLWVYWPNGPADATADNIYDDRTDADGIAVGRFVRSNFMPIQVSAPSPGGPVNAPPGGFVAATSPFSLTETGTVYGASAGGSSFGQEMTSGRALAGGLVTPCFLPVAIEGFFTCPPAFAATQVLFGGFGPVNSYWVGINTSGKMVCGNNSITGATTLVAGRRYHFCFQIGPSGWALYLTDLSAGTGGVKDATSATVSTMVPVAGSFGLRTIGGSFPLSGGAVDEIAVFNAERYADVTTYNANRPTAPLTGTEADIVALYRCDNDARDAVAA
;
A
#
# COMPACT_ATOMS: atom_id res chain seq x y z
N MET A 1 -34.12 -5.07 -54.18
CA MET A 1 -33.42 -5.54 -55.39
C MET A 1 -33.94 -6.92 -55.72
N PHE A 2 -34.26 -7.10 -57.00
CA PHE A 2 -34.84 -8.28 -57.64
C PHE A 2 -33.97 -9.55 -57.48
N GLY A 3 -34.62 -10.73 -57.45
CA GLY A 3 -33.98 -12.07 -57.47
C GLY A 3 -33.38 -12.42 -58.85
N PRO A 4 -33.47 -13.66 -59.40
CA PRO A 4 -33.93 -14.94 -58.83
C PRO A 4 -33.15 -16.19 -59.35
N GLY A 5 -33.66 -17.40 -59.03
CA GLY A 5 -33.71 -18.56 -59.95
C GLY A 5 -32.60 -19.60 -59.81
N TYR A 6 -32.74 -20.89 -60.13
CA TYR A 6 -33.76 -21.84 -60.66
C TYR A 6 -33.08 -23.23 -60.47
N GLY A 7 -33.68 -24.44 -60.45
CA GLY A 7 -35.02 -24.92 -60.70
C GLY A 7 -35.02 -26.47 -60.86
N PHE A 8 -36.24 -27.01 -60.92
CA PHE A 8 -36.72 -28.22 -61.62
C PHE A 8 -36.47 -29.66 -61.14
N SER A 9 -37.49 -30.46 -61.44
CA SER A 9 -37.92 -31.73 -60.87
C SER A 9 -37.90 -32.88 -61.90
N THR A 10 -37.73 -34.10 -61.36
CA THR A 10 -38.35 -35.40 -61.74
C THR A 10 -38.25 -35.98 -63.16
N ALA A 11 -37.60 -37.15 -63.24
CA ALA A 11 -38.04 -38.43 -63.85
C ALA A 11 -36.83 -39.39 -63.79
N GLY A 12 -36.87 -40.70 -63.53
CA GLY A 12 -37.87 -41.74 -63.37
C GLY A 12 -37.10 -43.08 -63.27
N SER A 13 -37.84 -44.20 -63.29
CA SER A 13 -37.37 -45.60 -63.42
C SER A 13 -37.18 -46.42 -62.14
N MET A 14 -38.22 -47.21 -61.84
CA MET A 14 -38.18 -48.41 -61.01
C MET A 14 -37.32 -49.51 -61.65
N ARG A 15 -36.50 -50.19 -60.84
CA ARG A 15 -36.23 -51.62 -61.03
C ARG A 15 -36.13 -52.34 -59.68
N ARG A 16 -37.04 -53.31 -59.50
CA ARG A 16 -37.12 -54.26 -58.38
C ARG A 16 -35.79 -54.97 -58.14
N ARG A 17 -35.33 -55.00 -56.87
CA ARG A 17 -34.58 -56.14 -56.32
C ARG A 17 -35.16 -56.55 -54.97
N ARG A 18 -35.15 -57.87 -54.76
CA ARG A 18 -35.84 -58.65 -53.72
C ARG A 18 -35.48 -58.26 -52.29
N ARG A 19 -36.45 -58.48 -51.38
CA ARG A 19 -36.29 -58.61 -49.92
C ARG A 19 -35.08 -59.48 -49.57
N ALA A 20 -34.18 -58.93 -48.76
CA ALA A 20 -33.43 -59.69 -47.76
C ALA A 20 -34.01 -59.33 -46.38
N GLY A 21 -34.10 -60.33 -45.52
CA GLY A 21 -34.98 -60.37 -44.35
C GLY A 21 -34.71 -59.29 -43.30
N GLY A 22 -35.75 -59.08 -42.48
CA GLY A 22 -35.66 -58.31 -41.26
C GLY A 22 -34.61 -58.91 -40.33
N GLY A 23 -33.48 -58.22 -40.20
CA GLY A 23 -32.78 -58.20 -38.94
C GLY A 23 -33.56 -57.30 -38.01
N THR A 24 -34.12 -57.85 -36.95
CA THR A 24 -34.44 -57.10 -35.74
C THR A 24 -33.24 -56.21 -35.45
N PRO A 25 -33.37 -54.88 -35.23
CA PRO A 25 -32.24 -54.11 -34.75
C PRO A 25 -31.81 -54.78 -33.45
N THR A 26 -30.65 -55.41 -33.46
CA THR A 26 -30.00 -55.88 -32.25
C THR A 26 -30.02 -54.67 -31.32
N PRO A 27 -30.64 -54.74 -30.12
CA PRO A 27 -30.53 -53.65 -29.18
C PRO A 27 -29.04 -53.48 -28.95
N THR A 28 -28.49 -52.35 -29.40
CA THR A 28 -27.18 -51.93 -28.90
C THR A 28 -27.34 -51.98 -27.39
N PRO A 29 -26.57 -52.81 -26.65
CA PRO A 29 -26.72 -52.88 -25.22
C PRO A 29 -26.60 -51.45 -24.72
N SER A 30 -27.68 -50.92 -24.14
CA SER A 30 -27.60 -49.66 -23.42
C SER A 30 -26.60 -49.94 -22.31
N ALA A 31 -25.37 -49.48 -22.50
CA ALA A 31 -24.35 -49.60 -21.49
C ALA A 31 -24.97 -49.01 -20.21
N THR A 32 -25.21 -49.86 -19.22
CA THR A 32 -25.74 -49.51 -17.91
C THR A 32 -24.56 -49.17 -17.01
N GLY A 33 -23.79 -48.17 -17.42
CA GLY A 33 -22.84 -47.50 -16.55
C GLY A 33 -23.62 -46.54 -15.67
N THR A 34 -23.56 -46.75 -14.37
CA THR A 34 -24.13 -45.83 -13.39
C THR A 34 -23.14 -44.68 -13.19
N LEU A 35 -23.60 -43.44 -13.40
CA LEU A 35 -22.84 -42.26 -13.00
C LEU A 35 -22.48 -42.41 -11.53
N THR A 36 -21.24 -42.16 -11.13
CA THR A 36 -20.85 -42.11 -9.72
C THR A 36 -20.21 -40.76 -9.41
N LEU A 37 -20.80 -40.00 -8.48
CA LEU A 37 -20.16 -38.83 -7.90
C LEU A 37 -18.91 -39.27 -7.12
N THR A 38 -17.76 -38.74 -7.47
CA THR A 38 -16.54 -38.96 -6.68
C THR A 38 -16.69 -38.26 -5.34
N ALA A 39 -16.32 -38.94 -4.25
CA ALA A 39 -16.36 -38.35 -2.92
C ALA A 39 -15.56 -37.04 -2.90
N ILE A 40 -16.22 -35.94 -2.54
CA ILE A 40 -15.54 -34.67 -2.27
C ILE A 40 -14.65 -34.90 -1.05
N PRO A 41 -13.36 -34.53 -1.06
CA PRO A 41 -12.51 -34.69 0.11
C PRO A 41 -13.02 -33.88 1.30
N SER A 42 -12.80 -34.37 2.53
CA SER A 42 -13.29 -33.70 3.77
C SER A 42 -12.76 -32.29 3.95
N TYR A 43 -11.55 -31.98 3.45
CA TYR A 43 -10.98 -30.64 3.50
C TYR A 43 -11.67 -29.62 2.56
N GLU A 44 -12.59 -30.06 1.70
CA GLU A 44 -13.46 -29.18 0.88
C GLU A 44 -14.83 -28.97 1.53
N GLU A 45 -15.10 -29.54 2.71
CA GLU A 45 -16.31 -29.24 3.48
C GLU A 45 -16.41 -27.73 3.72
N LYS A 46 -17.60 -27.14 3.53
CA LYS A 46 -17.85 -25.69 3.62
C LYS A 46 -17.09 -24.85 2.59
N ARG A 47 -16.66 -25.44 1.47
CA ARG A 47 -16.20 -24.66 0.34
C ARG A 47 -17.28 -23.68 -0.12
N ILE A 48 -16.88 -22.42 -0.27
CA ILE A 48 -17.68 -21.39 -0.91
C ILE A 48 -17.16 -21.22 -2.34
N TYR A 49 -18.05 -21.33 -3.32
CA TYR A 49 -17.79 -21.01 -4.72
C TYR A 49 -18.18 -19.56 -4.99
N GLN A 50 -17.35 -18.83 -5.74
CA GLN A 50 -17.63 -17.45 -6.14
C GLN A 50 -18.76 -17.39 -7.17
N ARG A 51 -19.78 -16.58 -6.88
CA ARG A 51 -20.82 -16.21 -7.84
C ARG A 51 -20.24 -15.44 -9.03
N LEU A 52 -20.77 -15.67 -10.21
CA LEU A 52 -20.36 -15.02 -11.45
C LEU A 52 -21.05 -13.66 -11.63
N THR A 53 -22.27 -13.51 -11.13
CA THR A 53 -23.03 -12.27 -11.14
C THR A 53 -23.36 -11.84 -9.72
N THR A 54 -23.54 -10.54 -9.50
CA THR A 54 -24.00 -9.99 -8.20
C THR A 54 -25.52 -9.77 -8.16
N SER A 55 -26.19 -9.93 -9.30
CA SER A 55 -27.64 -9.79 -9.48
C SER A 55 -28.20 -10.93 -10.33
N GLY A 56 -29.54 -11.11 -10.28
CA GLY A 56 -30.23 -12.22 -10.93
C GLY A 56 -30.24 -13.50 -10.08
N GLY A 57 -30.61 -14.63 -10.67
CA GLY A 57 -30.84 -15.89 -9.93
C GLY A 57 -32.12 -15.86 -9.08
N GLY A 58 -32.46 -16.97 -8.45
CA GLY A 58 -33.73 -17.17 -7.72
C GLY A 58 -33.98 -16.18 -6.57
N GLN A 59 -32.91 -15.63 -5.97
CA GLN A 59 -33.00 -14.62 -4.90
C GLN A 59 -32.53 -13.22 -5.32
N GLY A 60 -32.22 -13.00 -6.60
CA GLY A 60 -31.65 -11.73 -7.07
C GLY A 60 -30.20 -11.46 -6.62
N LYS A 61 -29.53 -12.44 -6.00
CA LYS A 61 -28.17 -12.33 -5.42
C LYS A 61 -27.06 -12.85 -6.33
N GLY A 62 -27.43 -13.26 -7.55
CA GLY A 62 -26.55 -13.79 -8.56
C GLY A 62 -26.51 -15.30 -8.64
N VAL A 63 -25.75 -15.80 -9.61
CA VAL A 63 -25.56 -17.22 -9.88
C VAL A 63 -24.09 -17.52 -10.12
N GLY A 64 -23.68 -18.78 -9.98
CA GLY A 64 -22.35 -19.23 -10.36
C GLY A 64 -22.32 -20.68 -10.80
N ASN A 65 -21.10 -21.20 -10.98
CA ASN A 65 -20.88 -22.55 -11.48
C ASN A 65 -20.09 -23.38 -10.46
N ILE A 66 -20.40 -24.68 -10.40
CA ILE A 66 -19.70 -25.65 -9.57
C ILE A 66 -19.23 -26.80 -10.45
N THR A 67 -17.96 -27.20 -10.33
CA THR A 67 -17.44 -28.37 -11.03
C THR A 67 -17.38 -29.55 -10.07
N LEU A 68 -18.07 -30.64 -10.40
CA LEU A 68 -18.08 -31.88 -9.65
C LEU A 68 -17.22 -32.94 -10.34
N ALA A 69 -16.42 -33.67 -9.58
CA ALA A 69 -15.72 -34.85 -10.09
C ALA A 69 -16.68 -36.03 -10.21
N ILE A 70 -16.64 -36.73 -11.34
CA ILE A 70 -17.50 -37.87 -11.64
C ILE A 70 -16.67 -39.03 -12.19
N SER A 71 -17.19 -40.25 -12.04
CA SER A 71 -16.62 -41.47 -12.60
C SER A 71 -17.72 -42.37 -13.16
N GLY A 72 -17.33 -43.31 -14.04
CA GLY A 72 -18.28 -44.23 -14.68
C GLY A 72 -19.25 -43.55 -15.66
N ALA A 73 -18.97 -42.32 -16.08
CA ALA A 73 -19.86 -41.53 -16.93
C ALA A 73 -19.99 -42.13 -18.34
N LEU A 74 -21.23 -42.47 -18.69
CA LEU A 74 -21.63 -42.77 -20.06
C LEU A 74 -22.34 -41.56 -20.67
N ALA A 75 -22.38 -41.53 -22.01
CA ALA A 75 -23.07 -40.47 -22.71
C ALA A 75 -24.57 -40.47 -22.37
N GLY A 76 -25.12 -39.33 -21.98
CA GLY A 76 -26.52 -39.22 -21.58
C GLY A 76 -26.88 -37.89 -20.91
N THR A 77 -28.17 -37.73 -20.60
CA THR A 77 -28.71 -36.56 -19.89
C THR A 77 -28.70 -36.78 -18.39
N ILE A 78 -28.25 -35.77 -17.65
CA ILE A 78 -28.20 -35.73 -16.19
C ILE A 78 -29.13 -34.64 -15.68
N ASN A 79 -30.06 -35.02 -14.81
CA ASN A 79 -30.84 -34.06 -14.05
C ASN A 79 -30.04 -33.57 -12.86
N ILE A 80 -30.14 -32.29 -12.53
CA ILE A 80 -29.39 -31.68 -11.43
C ILE A 80 -30.33 -30.86 -10.57
N ARG A 81 -30.17 -30.98 -9.24
CA ARG A 81 -30.88 -30.12 -8.29
C ARG A 81 -29.98 -29.73 -7.12
N VAL A 82 -30.33 -28.61 -6.50
CA VAL A 82 -29.75 -28.15 -5.25
C VAL A 82 -30.70 -28.55 -4.12
N LEU A 83 -30.18 -29.24 -3.12
CA LEU A 83 -30.90 -29.69 -1.95
C LEU A 83 -30.43 -28.90 -0.73
N SER A 84 -31.37 -28.50 0.12
CA SER A 84 -31.06 -27.80 1.35
C SER A 84 -30.30 -28.70 2.33
N ASP A 85 -29.74 -28.08 3.37
CA ASP A 85 -28.96 -28.78 4.37
C ASP A 85 -29.80 -29.67 5.31
N ASP A 86 -31.13 -29.52 5.27
CA ASP A 86 -32.12 -30.41 5.90
C ASP A 86 -32.33 -31.75 5.15
N LEU A 87 -31.66 -31.93 4.00
CA LEU A 87 -31.71 -33.13 3.15
C LEU A 87 -33.07 -33.46 2.53
N THR A 88 -34.06 -32.57 2.60
CA THR A 88 -35.43 -32.84 2.12
C THR A 88 -35.97 -31.74 1.21
N THR A 89 -35.57 -30.49 1.44
CA THR A 89 -36.07 -29.34 0.69
C THR A 89 -35.27 -29.13 -0.58
N VAL A 90 -35.93 -29.21 -1.75
CA VAL A 90 -35.32 -28.83 -3.04
C VAL A 90 -35.29 -27.31 -3.15
N LEU A 91 -34.09 -26.76 -3.20
CA LEU A 91 -33.80 -25.33 -3.21
C LEU A 91 -33.79 -24.71 -4.60
N GLN A 92 -33.44 -25.52 -5.61
CA GLN A 92 -33.35 -25.12 -7.01
C GLN A 92 -33.32 -26.37 -7.89
N THR A 93 -34.12 -26.38 -8.97
CA THR A 93 -33.94 -27.33 -10.07
C THR A 93 -33.09 -26.64 -11.14
N LEU A 94 -32.04 -27.30 -11.60
CA LEU A 94 -31.10 -26.75 -12.57
C LEU A 94 -31.35 -27.32 -13.96
N PRO A 95 -30.90 -26.64 -15.03
CA PRO A 95 -30.94 -27.20 -16.37
C PRO A 95 -30.23 -28.55 -16.44
N ASP A 96 -30.80 -29.46 -17.22
CA ASP A 96 -30.18 -30.75 -17.48
C ASP A 96 -28.83 -30.57 -18.17
N ALA A 97 -27.87 -31.42 -17.79
CA ALA A 97 -26.54 -31.45 -18.43
C ALA A 97 -26.39 -32.69 -19.30
N THR A 98 -25.62 -32.59 -20.38
CA THR A 98 -25.25 -33.73 -21.21
C THR A 98 -23.84 -34.17 -20.87
N LEU A 99 -23.66 -35.45 -20.55
CA LEU A 99 -22.34 -36.07 -20.40
C LEU A 99 -21.89 -36.69 -21.72
N THR A 100 -20.59 -36.61 -21.99
CA THR A 100 -19.93 -37.40 -23.03
C THR A 100 -19.27 -38.64 -22.43
N ASN A 101 -19.03 -39.66 -23.25
CA ASN A 101 -18.43 -40.91 -22.78
C ASN A 101 -17.02 -40.67 -22.22
N GLY A 102 -16.75 -41.14 -21.00
CA GLY A 102 -15.44 -40.97 -20.35
C GLY A 102 -15.20 -39.60 -19.70
N GLN A 103 -16.22 -38.74 -19.64
CA GLN A 103 -16.11 -37.45 -18.96
C GLN A 103 -15.86 -37.64 -17.45
N THR A 104 -14.87 -36.92 -16.90
CA THR A 104 -14.45 -37.04 -15.48
C THR A 104 -14.91 -35.88 -14.60
N SER A 105 -15.53 -34.86 -15.18
CA SER A 105 -16.06 -33.70 -14.46
C SER A 105 -17.39 -33.21 -15.02
N LEU A 106 -18.35 -32.89 -14.15
CA LEU A 106 -19.61 -32.26 -14.48
C LEU A 106 -19.59 -30.78 -14.09
N LEU A 107 -19.87 -29.89 -15.05
CA LEU A 107 -20.11 -28.48 -14.78
C LEU A 107 -21.59 -28.27 -14.44
N VAL A 108 -21.86 -27.93 -13.18
CA VAL A 108 -23.17 -27.53 -12.69
C VAL A 108 -23.28 -26.02 -12.83
N ALA A 109 -23.99 -25.55 -13.85
CA ALA A 109 -24.14 -24.14 -14.16
C ALA A 109 -25.35 -23.51 -13.47
N SER A 110 -25.32 -22.18 -13.31
CA SER A 110 -26.44 -21.36 -12.84
C SER A 110 -26.95 -21.70 -11.42
N VAL A 111 -26.07 -22.14 -10.54
CA VAL A 111 -26.37 -22.34 -9.12
C VAL A 111 -26.61 -20.99 -8.46
N ASP A 112 -27.75 -20.81 -7.81
CA ASP A 112 -28.10 -19.56 -7.14
C ASP A 112 -27.16 -19.27 -5.97
N ALA A 113 -26.62 -18.05 -5.93
CA ALA A 113 -25.99 -17.52 -4.74
C ALA A 113 -27.04 -17.28 -3.64
N ARG A 114 -26.76 -17.76 -2.43
CA ARG A 114 -27.70 -17.71 -1.31
C ARG A 114 -26.99 -17.76 0.03
N TYR A 115 -27.71 -17.36 1.07
CA TYR A 115 -27.32 -17.61 2.44
C TYR A 115 -27.73 -19.03 2.83
N GLY A 116 -26.80 -19.80 3.38
CA GLY A 116 -27.00 -21.18 3.78
C GLY A 116 -26.17 -22.17 2.95
N TRP A 117 -25.86 -23.30 3.58
CA TRP A 117 -25.16 -24.40 2.95
C TRP A 117 -26.13 -25.31 2.18
N PHE A 118 -25.66 -25.99 1.14
CA PHE A 118 -26.47 -26.92 0.36
C PHE A 118 -25.65 -28.09 -0.15
N LEU A 119 -26.38 -29.11 -0.64
CA LEU A 119 -25.83 -30.25 -1.36
C LEU A 119 -26.27 -30.18 -2.81
N ILE A 120 -25.41 -30.67 -3.71
CA ILE A 120 -25.81 -30.92 -5.11
C ILE A 120 -26.20 -32.37 -5.25
N GLU A 121 -27.34 -32.61 -5.90
CA GLU A 121 -27.77 -33.93 -6.32
C GLU A 121 -27.83 -34.02 -7.84
N VAL A 122 -27.40 -35.18 -8.35
CA VAL A 122 -27.42 -35.51 -9.77
C VAL A 122 -28.13 -36.84 -9.96
N ARG A 123 -28.81 -37.00 -11.09
CA ARG A 123 -29.46 -38.25 -11.47
C ARG A 123 -29.27 -38.50 -12.94
N ASP A 124 -28.79 -39.69 -13.28
CA ASP A 124 -28.69 -40.17 -14.65
C ASP A 124 -29.98 -40.91 -15.08
N SER A 125 -29.94 -41.54 -16.25
CA SER A 125 -31.06 -42.32 -16.78
C SER A 125 -31.41 -43.57 -15.95
N SER A 126 -30.59 -43.97 -14.96
CA SER A 126 -30.92 -45.06 -14.04
C SER A 126 -32.02 -44.67 -13.04
N GLY A 127 -32.26 -43.37 -12.85
CA GLY A 127 -33.33 -42.86 -12.01
C GLY A 127 -32.97 -42.68 -10.53
N THR A 128 -31.76 -43.04 -10.09
CA THR A 128 -31.31 -42.86 -8.70
C THR A 128 -30.62 -41.51 -8.50
N TRP A 129 -31.07 -40.72 -7.52
CA TRP A 129 -30.37 -39.50 -7.12
C TRP A 129 -29.10 -39.82 -6.32
N GLN A 130 -27.98 -39.30 -6.78
CA GLN A 130 -26.73 -39.28 -6.04
C GLN A 130 -26.46 -37.89 -5.50
N ARG A 131 -25.91 -37.81 -4.30
CA ARG A 131 -25.63 -36.56 -3.61
C ARG A 131 -24.15 -36.39 -3.35
N THR A 132 -23.70 -35.15 -3.38
CA THR A 132 -22.39 -34.76 -2.83
C THR A 132 -22.28 -35.15 -1.35
N THR A 133 -21.08 -35.53 -0.89
CA THR A 133 -20.84 -35.97 0.49
C THR A 133 -20.83 -34.82 1.49
N TYR A 134 -20.29 -33.67 1.09
CA TYR A 134 -20.12 -32.51 1.94
C TYR A 134 -20.90 -31.31 1.43
N LYS A 135 -21.34 -30.46 2.37
CA LYS A 135 -22.06 -29.24 2.07
C LYS A 135 -21.13 -28.20 1.46
N CYS A 136 -21.64 -27.42 0.51
CA CYS A 136 -20.95 -26.29 -0.10
C CYS A 136 -21.88 -25.06 -0.17
N GLY A 137 -21.31 -23.91 -0.52
CA GLY A 137 -22.05 -22.66 -0.69
C GLY A 137 -21.72 -22.00 -2.03
N MET A 138 -22.66 -21.21 -2.54
CA MET A 138 -22.45 -20.28 -3.66
C MET A 138 -22.62 -18.87 -3.12
N GLY A 139 -21.58 -18.05 -3.23
CA GLY A 139 -21.53 -16.76 -2.54
C GLY A 139 -20.38 -15.87 -3.00
N ALA A 140 -19.89 -15.04 -2.08
CA ALA A 140 -18.85 -14.05 -2.36
C ALA A 140 -17.51 -14.46 -1.72
N LEU A 141 -16.45 -14.52 -2.53
CA LEU A 141 -15.09 -14.70 -2.07
C LEU A 141 -14.33 -13.37 -2.09
N PHE A 142 -13.53 -13.17 -1.05
CA PHE A 142 -12.63 -12.03 -0.91
C PHE A 142 -11.19 -12.52 -0.81
N GLY A 143 -10.36 -12.09 -1.75
CA GLY A 143 -8.93 -12.32 -1.70
C GLY A 143 -8.28 -11.43 -0.63
N MET A 144 -7.29 -11.95 0.08
CA MET A 144 -6.64 -11.22 1.17
C MET A 144 -5.15 -11.52 1.23
N ALA A 145 -4.31 -10.48 1.27
CA ALA A 145 -2.86 -10.67 1.45
C ALA A 145 -2.20 -9.47 2.12
N GLY A 146 -0.98 -9.67 2.61
CA GLY A 146 -0.20 -8.61 3.22
C GLY A 146 0.80 -9.12 4.25
N GLN A 147 1.26 -8.23 5.11
CA GLN A 147 2.25 -8.53 6.14
C GLN A 147 1.63 -8.80 7.51
N SER A 148 2.35 -8.49 8.59
CA SER A 148 1.99 -8.78 9.96
C SER A 148 0.61 -8.26 10.42
N LEU A 149 0.11 -7.12 9.93
CA LEU A 149 -1.27 -6.71 10.22
C LEU A 149 -2.29 -7.65 9.53
N MET A 150 -2.06 -8.04 8.27
CA MET A 150 -2.92 -9.06 7.65
C MET A 150 -2.79 -10.43 8.33
N VAL A 151 -1.59 -10.79 8.82
CA VAL A 151 -1.41 -11.96 9.69
C VAL A 151 -2.29 -11.85 10.92
N ARG A 152 -2.37 -10.69 11.57
CA ARG A 152 -3.21 -10.47 12.76
C ARG A 152 -4.70 -10.35 12.45
N MET A 153 -5.08 -10.00 11.23
CA MET A 153 -6.43 -10.19 10.71
C MET A 153 -6.78 -11.67 10.52
N PHE A 154 -5.82 -12.54 10.23
CA PHE A 154 -6.04 -13.98 10.05
C PHE A 154 -5.97 -14.76 11.36
N GLY A 155 -4.96 -14.48 12.19
CA GLY A 155 -4.71 -15.19 13.43
C GLY A 155 -4.27 -14.27 14.57
N ARG A 156 -4.77 -14.53 15.77
CA ARG A 156 -4.46 -13.73 16.96
C ARG A 156 -2.98 -13.79 17.32
N GLN A 157 -2.48 -12.71 17.91
CA GLN A 157 -1.14 -12.69 18.49
C GLN A 157 -1.07 -13.57 19.74
N ASP A 158 0.10 -14.15 20.00
CA ASP A 158 0.36 -14.88 21.24
C ASP A 158 0.11 -13.99 22.47
N GLY A 159 -0.43 -14.59 23.52
CA GLY A 159 -0.72 -13.91 24.78
C GLY A 159 -2.02 -13.10 24.80
N GLN A 160 -2.73 -12.93 23.68
CA GLN A 160 -4.04 -12.31 23.68
C GLN A 160 -5.11 -13.29 24.20
N THR A 161 -5.92 -12.83 25.17
CA THR A 161 -6.94 -13.65 25.85
C THR A 161 -8.37 -13.34 25.40
N ALA A 162 -8.61 -12.21 24.73
CA ALA A 162 -9.92 -11.87 24.21
C ALA A 162 -10.40 -12.91 23.19
N THR A 163 -11.62 -13.38 23.38
CA THR A 163 -12.34 -14.32 22.51
C THR A 163 -13.40 -13.59 21.68
N TYR A 164 -13.93 -14.27 20.67
CA TYR A 164 -15.10 -13.81 19.91
C TYR A 164 -16.25 -13.36 20.84
N ALA A 165 -16.64 -14.24 21.77
CA ALA A 165 -17.73 -13.97 22.72
C ALA A 165 -17.44 -12.77 23.63
N SER A 166 -16.18 -12.62 24.10
CA SER A 166 -15.80 -11.49 24.98
C SER A 166 -15.91 -10.13 24.30
N LEU A 167 -15.85 -10.10 22.97
CA LEU A 167 -15.99 -8.88 22.16
C LEU A 167 -17.39 -8.77 21.54
N GLY A 168 -18.34 -9.61 21.95
CA GLY A 168 -19.72 -9.60 21.47
C GLY A 168 -19.89 -10.06 20.03
N ILE A 169 -18.93 -10.82 19.48
CA ILE A 169 -18.97 -11.34 18.12
C ILE A 169 -19.29 -12.84 18.16
N THR A 170 -20.21 -13.29 17.32
CA THR A 170 -20.45 -14.71 17.04
C THR A 170 -20.17 -14.94 15.55
N PRO A 171 -19.16 -15.73 15.17
CA PRO A 171 -18.92 -16.04 13.77
C PRO A 171 -20.15 -16.63 13.10
N ASP A 172 -20.50 -16.10 11.93
CA ASP A 172 -21.63 -16.60 11.15
C ASP A 172 -21.30 -18.01 10.63
N PRO A 173 -22.20 -19.00 10.79
CA PRO A 173 -21.96 -20.37 10.36
C PRO A 173 -21.80 -20.52 8.84
N CYS A 174 -22.23 -19.53 8.04
CA CYS A 174 -22.08 -19.43 6.60
C CYS A 174 -20.80 -18.70 6.16
N SER A 175 -19.87 -18.48 7.10
CA SER A 175 -18.51 -18.00 6.82
C SER A 175 -17.51 -19.16 6.75
N ALA A 176 -16.54 -19.03 5.84
CA ALA A 176 -15.43 -19.97 5.72
C ALA A 176 -14.17 -19.29 5.16
N ALA A 177 -12.99 -19.74 5.58
CA ALA A 177 -11.73 -19.19 5.12
C ALA A 177 -10.77 -20.28 4.63
N LEU A 178 -10.09 -19.98 3.52
CA LEU A 178 -9.00 -20.73 2.93
C LEU A 178 -7.72 -19.86 2.96
N ILE A 179 -7.21 -19.63 4.16
CA ILE A 179 -6.13 -18.68 4.42
C ILE A 179 -4.87 -19.34 4.99
N SER A 180 -3.72 -18.68 4.88
CA SER A 180 -2.52 -19.10 5.59
C SER A 180 -1.75 -17.89 6.09
N TYR A 181 -1.02 -18.05 7.19
CA TYR A 181 -0.17 -16.98 7.72
C TYR A 181 1.05 -17.55 8.44
N ASP A 182 2.10 -16.76 8.54
CA ASP A 182 3.23 -17.00 9.44
C ASP A 182 3.11 -16.09 10.69
N GLY A 183 4.02 -16.20 11.66
CA GLY A 183 3.93 -15.42 12.89
C GLY A 183 3.00 -15.97 13.97
N ASN A 184 2.65 -17.27 13.84
CA ASN A 184 2.15 -18.27 14.82
C ASN A 184 1.63 -19.50 14.03
N ALA A 185 2.49 -20.01 13.15
CA ALA A 185 2.19 -20.55 11.82
C ALA A 185 0.92 -21.43 11.68
N TYR A 186 -0.02 -20.96 10.84
CA TYR A 186 -0.99 -21.81 10.15
C TYR A 186 -0.66 -21.82 8.66
N ASN A 187 0.10 -22.82 8.21
CA ASN A 187 0.51 -22.99 6.82
C ASN A 187 0.34 -24.43 6.33
N PRO A 188 -0.90 -24.93 6.26
CA PRO A 188 -1.18 -26.26 5.69
C PRO A 188 -0.78 -26.35 4.22
N ALA A 189 -0.52 -27.57 3.74
CA ALA A 189 -0.26 -27.84 2.33
C ALA A 189 -1.43 -27.40 1.46
N VAL A 190 -1.15 -26.73 0.34
CA VAL A 190 -2.20 -26.13 -0.50
C VAL A 190 -3.22 -27.18 -0.94
N SER A 191 -2.80 -28.37 -1.36
CA SER A 191 -3.68 -29.42 -1.90
C SER A 191 -4.68 -30.00 -0.88
N THR A 192 -4.40 -29.91 0.41
CA THR A 192 -5.20 -30.54 1.49
C THR A 192 -5.67 -29.56 2.56
N GLN A 193 -5.41 -28.27 2.39
CA GLN A 193 -5.77 -27.25 3.38
C GLN A 193 -7.31 -27.17 3.58
N PRO A 194 -7.85 -27.29 4.79
CA PRO A 194 -9.30 -27.23 4.98
C PRO A 194 -9.87 -25.82 4.78
N TRP A 195 -11.13 -25.75 4.33
CA TRP A 195 -11.99 -24.57 4.52
C TRP A 195 -12.50 -24.55 5.96
N ILE A 196 -12.25 -23.47 6.69
CA ILE A 196 -12.54 -23.38 8.13
C ILE A 196 -13.42 -22.17 8.42
N THR A 197 -14.49 -22.36 9.19
CA THR A 197 -15.24 -21.24 9.80
C THR A 197 -14.36 -20.57 10.86
N PRO A 198 -14.10 -19.25 10.81
CA PRO A 198 -13.36 -18.54 11.85
C PRO A 198 -13.96 -18.76 13.25
N GLY A 199 -13.12 -18.80 14.27
CA GLY A 199 -13.56 -19.01 15.65
C GLY A 199 -12.41 -19.01 16.65
N ASP A 200 -12.71 -19.27 17.93
CA ASP A 200 -11.72 -19.33 19.01
C ASP A 200 -10.85 -20.61 18.93
N LEU A 201 -10.16 -20.80 17.80
CA LEU A 201 -9.23 -21.92 17.58
C LEU A 201 -7.89 -21.63 18.26
N GLY A 202 -7.16 -22.67 18.66
CA GLY A 202 -5.78 -22.51 19.13
C GLY A 202 -4.88 -21.92 18.04
N ASN A 203 -3.81 -21.22 18.43
CA ASN A 203 -2.85 -20.66 17.47
C ASN A 203 -2.24 -21.78 16.61
N GLY A 204 -2.07 -21.50 15.31
CA GLY A 204 -1.62 -22.49 14.33
C GLY A 204 -2.67 -23.51 13.88
N ASN A 205 -3.93 -23.41 14.33
CA ASN A 205 -5.01 -24.34 13.94
C ASN A 205 -6.05 -23.75 12.99
N GLY A 206 -5.86 -22.52 12.50
CA GLY A 206 -6.77 -21.91 11.54
C GLY A 206 -6.97 -20.40 11.73
N PRO A 207 -8.01 -19.83 11.08
CA PRO A 207 -8.43 -18.44 11.30
C PRO A 207 -8.98 -18.24 12.72
N ASN A 208 -8.23 -17.56 13.58
CA ASN A 208 -8.61 -17.37 14.98
C ASN A 208 -8.55 -15.92 15.47
N SER A 209 -8.42 -14.97 14.53
CA SER A 209 -8.59 -13.55 14.84
C SER A 209 -10.06 -13.15 14.74
N VAL A 210 -10.58 -12.46 15.76
CA VAL A 210 -11.94 -11.91 15.77
C VAL A 210 -12.19 -10.98 14.57
N GLY A 211 -11.15 -10.31 14.06
CA GLY A 211 -11.24 -9.42 12.91
C GLY A 211 -11.77 -10.09 11.64
N ILE A 212 -11.28 -11.28 11.26
CA ILE A 212 -11.79 -11.98 10.05
C ILE A 212 -13.25 -12.41 10.19
N GLY A 213 -13.68 -12.79 11.40
CA GLY A 213 -15.07 -13.17 11.64
C GLY A 213 -16.00 -11.96 11.64
N GLU A 214 -15.62 -10.85 12.26
CA GLU A 214 -16.40 -9.60 12.19
C GLU A 214 -16.55 -9.11 10.74
N LEU A 215 -15.47 -9.13 9.95
CA LEU A 215 -15.53 -8.72 8.55
C LEU A 215 -16.48 -9.62 7.74
N LEU A 216 -16.34 -10.95 7.86
CA LEU A 216 -17.20 -11.88 7.13
C LEU A 216 -18.66 -11.79 7.57
N ASN A 217 -18.94 -11.63 8.87
CA ASN A 217 -20.31 -11.41 9.37
C ASN A 217 -20.96 -10.20 8.71
N ARG A 218 -20.24 -9.08 8.64
CA ARG A 218 -20.76 -7.85 8.04
C ARG A 218 -20.94 -7.96 6.53
N LEU A 219 -20.02 -8.63 5.83
CA LEU A 219 -20.14 -8.90 4.40
C LEU A 219 -21.32 -9.83 4.11
N ILE A 220 -21.57 -10.84 4.95
CA ILE A 220 -22.76 -11.70 4.87
C ILE A 220 -24.02 -10.87 5.06
N GLY A 221 -24.08 -10.02 6.09
CA GLY A 221 -25.21 -9.13 6.32
C GLY A 221 -25.48 -8.17 5.16
N LEU A 222 -24.43 -7.67 4.52
CA LEU A 222 -24.52 -6.76 3.38
C LEU A 222 -24.95 -7.46 2.08
N LEU A 223 -24.41 -8.64 1.80
CA LEU A 223 -24.58 -9.32 0.52
C LEU A 223 -25.72 -10.37 0.54
N GLY A 224 -26.13 -10.80 1.74
CA GLY A 224 -27.16 -11.81 1.95
C GLY A 224 -26.79 -13.20 1.41
N VAL A 225 -25.50 -13.50 1.27
CA VAL A 225 -24.95 -14.78 0.78
C VAL A 225 -23.82 -15.24 1.67
N ASN A 226 -23.43 -16.52 1.57
CA ASN A 226 -22.20 -17.01 2.20
C ASN A 226 -21.00 -16.17 1.74
N CYS A 227 -20.15 -15.76 2.68
CA CYS A 227 -18.92 -15.02 2.36
C CYS A 227 -17.69 -15.78 2.83
N GLY A 228 -16.65 -15.77 2.02
CA GLY A 228 -15.39 -16.43 2.36
C GLY A 228 -14.17 -15.58 2.11
N ALA A 229 -13.10 -15.88 2.85
CA ALA A 229 -11.79 -15.26 2.71
C ALA A 229 -10.79 -16.26 2.15
N VAL A 230 -9.97 -15.86 1.18
CA VAL A 230 -8.95 -16.70 0.57
C VAL A 230 -7.64 -15.93 0.50
N GLY A 231 -6.53 -16.53 0.93
CA GLY A 231 -5.26 -15.84 0.76
C GLY A 231 -4.11 -16.28 1.64
N ALA A 232 -3.10 -15.41 1.70
CA ALA A 232 -1.88 -15.66 2.45
C ALA A 232 -1.31 -14.35 3.00
N ALA A 233 -0.80 -14.37 4.22
CA ALA A 233 -0.11 -13.24 4.84
C ALA A 233 1.25 -13.67 5.41
N VAL A 234 2.23 -12.77 5.33
CA VAL A 234 3.62 -13.06 5.72
C VAL A 234 4.25 -11.87 6.45
N GLY A 235 4.48 -11.98 7.75
CA GLY A 235 5.05 -10.97 8.63
C GLY A 235 6.43 -10.50 8.18
N GLY A 236 6.72 -9.22 8.44
CA GLY A 236 8.03 -8.62 8.14
C GLY A 236 8.37 -8.42 6.66
N THR A 237 7.48 -8.78 5.74
CA THR A 237 7.74 -8.66 4.29
C THR A 237 7.55 -7.24 3.75
N GLY A 238 8.38 -6.90 2.76
CA GLY A 238 8.21 -5.75 1.89
C GLY A 238 7.38 -6.12 0.66
N ILE A 239 6.79 -5.13 -0.02
CA ILE A 239 5.99 -5.36 -1.23
C ILE A 239 6.77 -6.05 -2.37
N SER A 240 8.10 -5.91 -2.40
CA SER A 240 8.98 -6.60 -3.37
C SER A 240 8.90 -8.13 -3.26
N ASP A 241 8.64 -8.65 -2.07
CA ASP A 241 8.60 -10.09 -1.81
C ASP A 241 7.33 -10.76 -2.36
N TRP A 242 6.38 -9.93 -2.80
CA TRP A 242 5.08 -10.32 -3.36
C TRP A 242 5.00 -10.17 -4.89
N THR A 243 6.15 -9.96 -5.53
CA THR A 243 6.26 -9.90 -6.99
C THR A 243 6.18 -11.29 -7.62
N THR A 244 5.69 -11.36 -8.86
CA THR A 244 5.46 -12.61 -9.60
C THR A 244 6.69 -13.53 -9.58
N GLY A 245 6.49 -14.77 -9.16
CA GLY A 245 7.54 -15.80 -9.09
C GLY A 245 8.29 -15.83 -7.75
N GLY A 246 8.08 -14.85 -6.87
CA GLY A 246 8.56 -14.89 -5.49
C GLY A 246 7.74 -15.85 -4.63
N LEU A 247 8.35 -16.40 -3.57
CA LEU A 247 7.74 -17.40 -2.69
C LEU A 247 6.37 -16.98 -2.14
N HIS A 248 6.22 -15.73 -1.71
CA HIS A 248 4.96 -15.25 -1.13
C HIS A 248 3.88 -15.01 -2.19
N SER A 249 4.30 -14.58 -3.38
CA SER A 249 3.40 -14.49 -4.54
C SER A 249 2.84 -15.88 -4.90
N THR A 250 3.70 -16.91 -5.00
CA THR A 250 3.30 -18.29 -5.29
C THR A 250 2.38 -18.82 -4.19
N ARG A 251 2.73 -18.60 -2.92
CA ARG A 251 1.93 -19.00 -1.76
C ARG A 251 0.51 -18.42 -1.82
N LEU A 252 0.36 -17.19 -2.29
CA LEU A 252 -0.92 -16.52 -2.48
C LEU A 252 -1.66 -17.05 -3.72
N THR A 253 -1.01 -17.05 -4.88
CA THR A 253 -1.65 -17.42 -6.15
C THR A 253 -2.10 -18.88 -6.15
N ASP A 254 -1.38 -19.78 -5.50
CA ASP A 254 -1.78 -21.20 -5.37
C ASP A 254 -3.08 -21.35 -4.58
N ARG A 255 -3.29 -20.51 -3.55
CA ARG A 255 -4.53 -20.51 -2.75
C ARG A 255 -5.69 -19.88 -3.48
N LEU A 256 -5.43 -18.76 -4.18
CA LEU A 256 -6.43 -18.15 -5.05
C LEU A 256 -6.86 -19.14 -6.14
N ALA A 257 -5.91 -19.81 -6.79
CA ALA A 257 -6.17 -20.84 -7.80
C ALA A 257 -6.96 -22.02 -7.22
N ARG A 258 -6.60 -22.48 -6.01
CA ARG A 258 -7.34 -23.54 -5.33
C ARG A 258 -8.79 -23.19 -5.03
N ALA A 259 -9.06 -21.94 -4.64
CA ALA A 259 -10.43 -21.46 -4.48
C ALA A 259 -11.20 -21.31 -5.81
N GLY A 260 -10.54 -21.48 -6.96
CA GLY A 260 -11.11 -21.38 -8.30
C GLY A 260 -10.63 -20.17 -9.10
N GLY A 261 -9.73 -19.36 -8.54
CA GLY A 261 -9.19 -18.15 -9.17
C GLY A 261 -10.23 -17.07 -9.38
N ALA A 262 -11.22 -16.95 -8.50
CA ALA A 262 -12.32 -16.01 -8.64
C ALA A 262 -12.68 -15.39 -7.28
N PHE A 263 -12.69 -14.06 -7.21
CA PHE A 263 -13.09 -13.29 -6.03
C PHE A 263 -13.60 -11.91 -6.44
N GLU A 264 -14.59 -11.37 -5.71
CA GLU A 264 -15.21 -10.08 -6.05
C GLU A 264 -14.56 -8.87 -5.35
N GLY A 265 -13.67 -9.11 -4.39
CA GLY A 265 -12.86 -8.08 -3.74
C GLY A 265 -11.50 -8.60 -3.29
N PHE A 266 -10.52 -7.70 -3.20
CA PHE A 266 -9.17 -8.01 -2.73
C PHE A 266 -8.70 -6.99 -1.68
N PHE A 267 -8.38 -7.47 -0.49
CA PHE A 267 -7.81 -6.67 0.60
C PHE A 267 -6.29 -6.86 0.66
N TRP A 268 -5.57 -5.75 0.62
CA TRP A 268 -4.13 -5.70 0.75
C TRP A 268 -3.73 -4.92 2.00
N GLY A 269 -2.95 -5.55 2.89
CA GLY A 269 -2.54 -5.00 4.18
C GLY A 269 -1.04 -4.94 4.36
N GLN A 270 -0.37 -3.87 3.91
CA GLN A 270 1.10 -3.82 3.92
C GLN A 270 1.68 -2.41 4.00
N GLY A 271 2.88 -2.28 4.57
CA GLY A 271 3.65 -1.04 4.49
C GLY A 271 4.90 -0.95 5.35
N HIS A 272 4.94 -1.61 6.51
CA HIS A 272 6.05 -1.50 7.46
C HIS A 272 7.39 -1.99 6.88
N GLY A 273 7.37 -3.09 6.13
CA GLY A 273 8.57 -3.60 5.46
C GLY A 273 9.14 -2.62 4.44
N ASN A 274 8.35 -1.67 3.95
CA ASN A 274 8.81 -0.64 3.00
C ASN A 274 9.16 0.68 3.69
N SER A 275 8.52 1.00 4.82
CA SER A 275 8.87 2.20 5.58
C SER A 275 10.26 2.11 6.22
N VAL A 276 10.66 0.93 6.70
CA VAL A 276 12.00 0.74 7.32
C VAL A 276 13.13 1.01 6.33
N HIS A 277 12.88 0.80 5.05
CA HIS A 277 13.81 1.10 3.95
C HIS A 277 13.60 2.51 3.35
N GLY A 278 12.69 3.30 3.93
CA GLY A 278 12.40 4.66 3.49
C GLY A 278 11.86 4.75 2.07
N GLN A 279 11.07 3.77 1.62
CA GLN A 279 10.59 3.75 0.23
C GLN A 279 9.76 5.00 -0.11
N PRO A 280 10.03 5.65 -1.25
CA PRO A 280 9.25 6.81 -1.69
C PRO A 280 7.79 6.49 -2.03
N PRO A 281 6.87 7.46 -1.88
CA PRO A 281 5.45 7.27 -2.22
C PRO A 281 5.25 6.77 -3.65
N LYS A 282 5.95 7.38 -4.62
CA LYS A 282 5.84 7.03 -6.04
C LYS A 282 6.35 5.62 -6.33
N ALA A 283 7.42 5.20 -5.64
CA ALA A 283 7.96 3.86 -5.78
C ALA A 283 6.99 2.82 -5.17
N TYR A 284 6.36 3.14 -4.03
CA TYR A 284 5.35 2.28 -3.42
C TYR A 284 4.11 2.15 -4.32
N GLN A 285 3.64 3.26 -4.90
CA GLN A 285 2.59 3.28 -5.93
C GLN A 285 2.95 2.37 -7.13
N GLY A 286 4.18 2.47 -7.66
CA GLY A 286 4.64 1.61 -8.75
C GLY A 286 4.62 0.12 -8.40
N ALA A 287 5.05 -0.23 -7.18
CA ALA A 287 5.02 -1.61 -6.71
C ALA A 287 3.59 -2.14 -6.52
N LEU A 288 2.66 -1.31 -6.02
CA LEU A 288 1.23 -1.66 -5.95
C LEU A 288 0.65 -1.95 -7.35
N THR A 289 1.02 -1.17 -8.37
CA THR A 289 0.59 -1.45 -9.75
C THR A 289 1.04 -2.83 -10.23
N ILE A 290 2.28 -3.21 -9.95
CA ILE A 290 2.82 -4.54 -10.31
C ILE A 290 2.07 -5.64 -9.54
N LEU A 291 1.88 -5.47 -8.23
CA LEU A 291 1.15 -6.42 -7.40
C LEU A 291 -0.28 -6.61 -7.92
N PHE A 292 -1.05 -5.54 -8.12
CA PHE A 292 -2.42 -5.63 -8.57
C PHE A 292 -2.57 -6.10 -10.02
N ALA A 293 -1.55 -5.94 -10.87
CA ALA A 293 -1.51 -6.60 -12.18
C ALA A 293 -1.44 -8.13 -12.03
N MET A 294 -0.58 -8.64 -11.13
CA MET A 294 -0.50 -10.07 -10.81
C MET A 294 -1.82 -10.59 -10.22
N ILE A 295 -2.41 -9.87 -9.25
CA ILE A 295 -3.70 -10.25 -8.65
C ILE A 295 -4.81 -10.28 -9.70
N THR A 296 -4.83 -9.31 -10.63
CA THR A 296 -5.80 -9.28 -11.73
C THR A 296 -5.60 -10.46 -12.68
N ALA A 297 -4.36 -10.84 -13.00
CA ALA A 297 -4.09 -12.01 -13.82
C ALA A 297 -4.53 -13.33 -13.16
N ALA A 298 -4.50 -13.40 -11.82
CA ALA A 298 -4.97 -14.55 -11.05
C ALA A 298 -6.50 -14.57 -10.83
N ASN A 299 -7.20 -13.47 -11.11
CA ASN A 299 -8.64 -13.34 -10.87
C ASN A 299 -9.47 -13.40 -12.14
N ARG A 300 -10.47 -14.29 -12.15
CA ARG A 300 -11.43 -14.47 -13.24
C ARG A 300 -12.62 -13.51 -13.15
N VAL A 301 -12.77 -12.78 -12.05
CA VAL A 301 -13.83 -11.78 -11.88
C VAL A 301 -13.32 -10.41 -12.33
N PRO A 302 -13.78 -9.86 -13.46
CA PRO A 302 -13.35 -8.55 -13.91
C PRO A 302 -13.87 -7.46 -12.97
N GLY A 303 -13.08 -6.39 -12.82
CA GLY A 303 -13.50 -5.19 -12.10
C GLY A 303 -13.72 -5.35 -10.60
N TYR A 304 -13.16 -6.38 -9.96
CA TYR A 304 -13.22 -6.63 -8.51
C TYR A 304 -12.82 -5.40 -7.67
N GLY A 305 -13.35 -5.31 -6.45
CA GLY A 305 -13.02 -4.23 -5.52
C GLY A 305 -11.58 -4.32 -5.02
N LYS A 306 -10.86 -3.20 -4.98
CA LYS A 306 -9.47 -3.13 -4.50
C LYS A 306 -9.43 -2.32 -3.21
N TYR A 307 -9.06 -2.94 -2.11
CA TYR A 307 -9.09 -2.33 -0.78
C TYR A 307 -7.70 -2.40 -0.18
N LEU A 308 -7.12 -1.25 0.15
CA LEU A 308 -5.76 -1.16 0.65
C LEU A 308 -5.81 -0.57 2.06
N PHE A 309 -5.21 -1.25 3.04
CA PHE A 309 -4.82 -0.62 4.29
C PHE A 309 -3.30 -0.73 4.43
N ASP A 310 -2.71 0.27 5.05
CA ASP A 310 -1.29 0.33 5.32
C ASP A 310 -1.04 0.51 6.81
N ILE A 311 -0.03 1.31 7.17
CA ILE A 311 0.43 1.51 8.54
C ILE A 311 -0.59 2.38 9.29
N PRO A 312 -1.36 1.83 10.25
CA PRO A 312 -2.26 2.60 11.11
C PRO A 312 -1.44 3.38 12.15
N ALA A 313 -2.02 3.74 13.30
CA ALA A 313 -1.22 4.30 14.40
C ALA A 313 -0.04 3.36 14.75
N ILE A 314 1.14 3.90 15.01
CA ILE A 314 2.37 3.13 15.29
C ILE A 314 3.24 3.85 16.32
N ARG A 315 3.86 3.07 17.19
CA ARG A 315 4.71 3.54 18.31
C ARG A 315 6.13 3.00 18.23
N SER A 316 6.42 2.14 17.27
CA SER A 316 7.73 1.56 17.06
C SER A 316 8.57 2.47 16.17
N GLU A 317 9.86 2.58 16.47
CA GLU A 317 10.86 3.16 15.56
C GLU A 317 11.62 2.09 14.77
N THR A 318 11.44 0.81 15.12
CA THR A 318 12.15 -0.32 14.50
C THR A 318 11.80 -0.47 13.03
N TRP A 319 10.60 -0.07 12.63
CA TRP A 319 10.09 -0.25 11.28
C TRP A 319 10.12 1.03 10.45
N GLY A 320 10.82 2.05 10.92
CA GLY A 320 10.92 3.36 10.26
C GLY A 320 10.58 4.51 11.21
N THR A 321 10.32 5.66 10.61
CA THR A 321 9.99 6.90 11.30
C THR A 321 8.61 7.42 10.90
N PRO A 322 7.98 8.32 11.68
CA PRO A 322 6.72 8.96 11.30
C PRO A 322 6.72 9.51 9.88
N TYR A 323 7.81 10.15 9.48
CA TYR A 323 7.99 10.62 8.11
C TYR A 323 7.92 9.48 7.07
N THR A 324 8.65 8.38 7.28
CA THR A 324 8.64 7.24 6.33
C THR A 324 7.30 6.51 6.33
N TYR A 325 6.60 6.42 7.46
CA TYR A 325 5.26 5.85 7.54
C TYR A 325 4.29 6.66 6.69
N ASN A 326 4.33 7.98 6.82
CA ASN A 326 3.47 8.87 6.05
C ASN A 326 3.75 8.81 4.54
N ARG A 327 5.00 8.54 4.12
CA ARG A 327 5.32 8.31 2.69
C ARG A 327 4.66 7.06 2.13
N ILE A 328 4.63 5.97 2.89
CA ILE A 328 3.93 4.75 2.49
C ILE A 328 2.43 5.01 2.41
N ARG A 329 1.87 5.67 3.43
CA ARG A 329 0.45 6.08 3.46
C ARG A 329 0.06 6.90 2.25
N LYS A 330 0.88 7.89 1.91
CA LYS A 330 0.71 8.69 0.70
C LYS A 330 0.74 7.84 -0.57
N GLY A 331 1.70 6.92 -0.67
CA GLY A 331 1.83 6.05 -1.85
C GLY A 331 0.61 5.15 -2.06
N ALA A 332 0.05 4.60 -0.98
CA ALA A 332 -1.19 3.82 -1.03
C ALA A 332 -2.39 4.67 -1.42
N ASP A 333 -2.54 5.86 -0.82
CA ASP A 333 -3.63 6.79 -1.14
C ASP A 333 -3.60 7.24 -2.60
N ASP A 334 -2.44 7.70 -3.07
CA ASP A 334 -2.23 8.13 -4.46
C ASP A 334 -2.51 6.97 -5.43
N TRP A 335 -2.17 5.74 -5.05
CA TRP A 335 -2.47 4.56 -5.87
C TRP A 335 -3.98 4.29 -5.95
N CYS A 336 -4.68 4.29 -4.81
CA CYS A 336 -6.14 4.10 -4.75
C CYS A 336 -6.87 5.14 -5.60
N ASN A 337 -6.53 6.43 -5.41
CA ASN A 337 -7.11 7.54 -6.17
C ASN A 337 -6.90 7.38 -7.68
N ALA A 338 -5.72 6.90 -8.11
CA ALA A 338 -5.40 6.73 -9.53
C ALA A 338 -5.97 5.45 -10.18
N ASN A 339 -6.31 4.41 -9.39
CA ASN A 339 -6.62 3.07 -9.92
C ASN A 339 -8.02 2.55 -9.52
N GLY A 340 -8.89 3.43 -9.03
CA GLY A 340 -10.24 3.09 -8.58
C GLY A 340 -10.23 2.12 -7.40
N GLY A 341 -9.26 2.28 -6.50
CA GLY A 341 -9.16 1.55 -5.23
C GLY A 341 -9.74 2.35 -4.07
N TYR A 342 -9.97 1.67 -2.96
CA TYR A 342 -10.44 2.26 -1.71
C TYR A 342 -9.33 2.17 -0.67
N HIS A 343 -8.89 3.32 -0.17
CA HIS A 343 -7.96 3.38 0.95
C HIS A 343 -8.73 3.20 2.26
N VAL A 344 -8.48 2.08 2.92
CA VAL A 344 -9.00 1.75 4.24
C VAL A 344 -8.09 2.41 5.28
N HIS A 345 -8.54 3.55 5.78
CA HIS A 345 -7.88 4.17 6.92
C HIS A 345 -8.34 3.47 8.22
N ALA A 346 -7.40 3.18 9.12
CA ALA A 346 -7.69 2.55 10.42
C ALA A 346 -6.79 3.10 11.54
N HIS A 347 -6.74 4.43 11.70
CA HIS A 347 -5.83 5.11 12.64
C HIS A 347 -6.25 5.00 14.11
N ASP A 348 -7.38 4.36 14.36
CA ASP A 348 -8.05 4.21 15.65
C ASP A 348 -8.05 2.76 16.16
N ILE A 349 -7.16 1.91 15.64
CA ILE A 349 -7.06 0.53 16.13
C ILE A 349 -6.40 0.47 17.52
N ALA A 350 -6.95 -0.33 18.42
CA ALA A 350 -6.26 -0.69 19.66
C ALA A 350 -5.09 -1.62 19.36
N GLN A 351 -3.90 -1.32 19.88
CA GLN A 351 -2.71 -2.12 19.65
C GLN A 351 -2.36 -3.00 20.85
N VAL A 352 -1.87 -4.22 20.59
CA VAL A 352 -1.34 -5.11 21.64
C VAL A 352 0.15 -4.87 21.89
N ASP A 353 0.87 -4.41 20.87
CA ASP A 353 2.25 -3.97 20.96
C ASP A 353 2.42 -2.61 20.27
N ALA A 354 3.63 -2.22 19.92
CA ALA A 354 3.88 -0.92 19.29
C ALA A 354 3.42 -0.82 17.82
N ILE A 355 2.95 -1.92 17.21
CA ILE A 355 2.71 -2.05 15.77
C ILE A 355 1.38 -2.75 15.47
N HIS A 356 1.12 -3.87 16.15
CA HIS A 356 0.06 -4.81 15.82
C HIS A 356 -1.22 -4.55 16.59
N GLU A 357 -2.34 -4.82 15.93
CA GLU A 357 -3.66 -4.76 16.53
C GLU A 357 -3.86 -5.83 17.63
N SER A 358 -4.54 -5.41 18.69
CA SER A 358 -5.22 -6.33 19.59
C SER A 358 -6.44 -6.96 18.90
N GLN A 359 -7.10 -7.96 19.51
CA GLN A 359 -8.35 -8.51 18.99
C GLN A 359 -9.43 -7.42 18.86
N ALA A 360 -9.50 -6.50 19.82
CA ALA A 360 -10.39 -5.33 19.73
C ALA A 360 -9.99 -4.40 18.57
N GLY A 361 -8.68 -4.19 18.35
CA GLY A 361 -8.17 -3.46 17.20
C GLY A 361 -8.48 -4.13 15.87
N ALA A 362 -8.42 -5.46 15.81
CA ALA A 362 -8.78 -6.25 14.62
C ALA A 362 -10.27 -6.10 14.28
N VAL A 363 -11.14 -5.99 15.29
CA VAL A 363 -12.57 -5.65 15.10
C VAL A 363 -12.72 -4.23 14.51
N THR A 364 -11.98 -3.25 15.01
CA THR A 364 -11.99 -1.88 14.44
C THR A 364 -11.50 -1.88 13.00
N LEU A 365 -10.39 -2.56 12.70
CA LEU A 365 -9.87 -2.70 11.33
C LEU A 365 -10.88 -3.38 10.40
N ALA A 366 -11.50 -4.47 10.83
CA ALA A 366 -12.55 -5.16 10.09
C ALA A 366 -13.74 -4.25 9.74
N ARG A 367 -14.14 -3.38 10.66
CA ARG A 367 -15.21 -2.39 10.45
C ARG A 367 -14.82 -1.33 9.42
N CYS A 368 -13.57 -0.85 9.44
CA CYS A 368 -13.05 0.06 8.42
C CYS A 368 -12.98 -0.62 7.04
N MET A 369 -12.52 -1.88 6.98
CA MET A 369 -12.50 -2.70 5.76
C MET A 369 -13.92 -2.90 5.21
N TYR A 370 -14.88 -3.20 6.09
CA TYR A 370 -16.28 -3.35 5.73
C TYR A 370 -16.86 -2.05 5.14
N ARG A 371 -16.62 -0.89 5.76
CA ARG A 371 -17.08 0.41 5.23
C ARG A 371 -16.56 0.64 3.82
N ALA A 372 -15.29 0.38 3.56
CA ALA A 372 -14.70 0.51 2.22
C ALA A 372 -15.35 -0.46 1.21
N ALA A 373 -15.63 -1.70 1.61
CA ALA A 373 -16.35 -2.64 0.76
C ALA A 373 -17.79 -2.20 0.50
N LYS A 374 -18.51 -1.77 1.55
CA LYS A 374 -19.88 -1.29 1.46
C LYS A 374 -20.03 -0.16 0.45
N ALA A 375 -19.09 0.79 0.40
CA ALA A 375 -19.13 1.88 -0.57
C ALA A 375 -19.28 1.38 -2.01
N ARG A 376 -18.61 0.28 -2.36
CA ARG A 376 -18.75 -0.35 -3.66
C ARG A 376 -20.11 -1.02 -3.87
N TYR A 377 -20.58 -1.79 -2.89
CA TYR A 377 -21.77 -2.64 -3.04
C TYR A 377 -23.09 -1.90 -2.84
N ALA A 378 -23.11 -0.89 -1.97
CA ALA A 378 -24.26 -0.05 -1.68
C ALA A 378 -24.31 1.20 -2.59
N GLY A 379 -23.26 1.47 -3.37
CA GLY A 379 -23.19 2.65 -4.23
C GLY A 379 -23.11 3.96 -3.45
N ASP A 380 -22.64 3.92 -2.21
CA ASP A 380 -22.44 5.11 -1.38
C ASP A 380 -20.95 5.49 -1.33
N ASN A 381 -20.64 6.79 -1.30
CA ASN A 381 -19.26 7.25 -1.04
C ASN A 381 -18.99 7.36 0.46
N SER A 382 -19.75 6.64 1.29
CA SER A 382 -19.81 6.92 2.72
C SER A 382 -18.53 6.52 3.45
N HIS A 383 -17.72 5.59 2.93
CA HIS A 383 -16.65 4.93 3.69
C HIS A 383 -15.62 5.85 4.37
N LEU A 384 -15.41 7.08 3.86
CA LEU A 384 -14.47 8.05 4.43
C LEU A 384 -15.20 9.08 5.29
N GLY A 385 -14.57 9.49 6.40
CA GLY A 385 -15.03 10.62 7.21
C GLY A 385 -14.72 11.99 6.58
N PRO A 386 -15.03 13.08 7.29
CA PRO A 386 -14.75 14.45 6.84
C PRO A 386 -13.27 14.65 6.51
N VAL A 387 -12.97 15.35 5.42
CA VAL A 387 -11.61 15.65 4.97
C VAL A 387 -11.17 17.02 5.50
N PRO A 388 -9.97 17.15 6.08
CA PRO A 388 -9.35 18.44 6.37
C PRO A 388 -9.14 19.24 5.07
N MET A 389 -9.72 20.44 4.95
CA MET A 389 -9.72 21.24 3.73
C MET A 389 -8.74 22.42 3.77
N SER A 390 -8.79 23.19 4.86
CA SER A 390 -8.00 24.41 5.04
C SER A 390 -7.92 24.78 6.50
N ALA A 391 -6.93 25.61 6.87
CA ALA A 391 -6.86 26.16 8.21
C ALA A 391 -6.33 27.60 8.21
N THR A 392 -6.80 28.40 9.16
CA THR A 392 -6.35 29.79 9.39
C THR A 392 -5.90 29.97 10.84
N ARG A 393 -5.08 30.98 11.12
CA ARG A 393 -4.53 31.27 12.45
C ARG A 393 -4.83 32.69 12.91
N ILE A 394 -5.13 32.84 14.20
CA ILE A 394 -5.08 34.11 14.94
C ILE A 394 -4.44 33.83 16.31
N GLY A 395 -3.23 34.32 16.55
CA GLY A 395 -2.44 34.00 17.75
C GLY A 395 -2.28 32.48 17.94
N THR A 396 -2.65 31.97 19.11
CA THR A 396 -2.64 30.52 19.42
C THR A 396 -3.81 29.74 18.81
N MET A 397 -4.80 30.41 18.21
CA MET A 397 -6.01 29.77 17.72
C MET A 397 -5.89 29.42 16.25
N ILE A 398 -6.16 28.16 15.92
CA ILE A 398 -6.24 27.63 14.56
C ILE A 398 -7.68 27.24 14.28
N THR A 399 -8.24 27.72 13.18
CA THR A 399 -9.57 27.32 12.71
C THR A 399 -9.40 26.33 11.57
N LEU A 400 -9.74 25.06 11.80
CA LEU A 400 -9.68 23.99 10.81
C LEU A 400 -11.06 23.80 10.18
N THR A 401 -11.12 23.89 8.85
CA THR A 401 -12.31 23.58 8.06
C THR A 401 -12.25 22.14 7.56
N LEU A 402 -13.36 21.42 7.73
CA LEU A 402 -13.58 20.05 7.27
C LEU A 402 -14.62 20.02 6.15
N SER A 403 -14.55 19.03 5.26
CA SER A 403 -15.58 18.83 4.25
C SER A 403 -16.93 18.44 4.87
N ASP A 404 -18.04 18.87 4.27
CA ASP A 404 -19.36 18.36 4.59
C ASP A 404 -19.57 17.01 3.88
N VAL A 405 -19.70 15.94 4.65
CA VAL A 405 -19.98 14.59 4.17
C VAL A 405 -21.35 14.10 4.65
N GLY A 406 -22.20 15.00 5.13
CA GLY A 406 -23.54 14.73 5.65
C GLY A 406 -23.62 14.52 7.17
N GLN A 407 -22.54 14.82 7.90
CA GLN A 407 -22.52 14.79 9.35
C GLN A 407 -23.37 15.93 9.94
N SER A 408 -23.96 15.71 11.12
CA SER A 408 -24.67 16.75 11.87
C SER A 408 -23.77 17.43 12.89
N THR A 409 -22.72 16.73 13.35
CA THR A 409 -21.67 17.29 14.21
C THR A 409 -20.35 16.52 14.06
N ILE A 410 -19.34 16.95 14.80
CA ILE A 410 -18.08 16.21 15.02
C ILE A 410 -18.06 15.74 16.47
N ASN A 411 -17.75 14.46 16.68
CA ASN A 411 -17.60 13.83 17.98
C ASN A 411 -16.12 13.83 18.39
N LEU A 412 -15.81 14.52 19.49
CA LEU A 412 -14.48 14.54 20.09
C LEU A 412 -14.41 13.49 21.20
N VAL A 413 -13.44 12.58 21.11
CA VAL A 413 -13.23 11.49 22.08
C VAL A 413 -11.89 11.71 22.79
N GLY A 414 -11.90 11.60 24.12
CA GLY A 414 -10.71 11.77 24.96
C GLY A 414 -10.03 13.12 24.77
N THR A 415 -8.73 13.08 24.44
CA THR A 415 -7.86 14.22 24.16
C THR A 415 -7.61 14.34 22.64
N PRO A 416 -8.57 14.88 21.86
CA PRO A 416 -8.47 14.94 20.39
C PRO A 416 -7.23 15.70 19.89
N GLY A 417 -6.65 16.59 20.71
CA GLY A 417 -5.40 17.28 20.40
C GLY A 417 -4.22 16.33 20.14
N ASN A 418 -4.25 15.11 20.67
CA ASN A 418 -3.24 14.09 20.39
C ASN A 418 -3.28 13.55 18.94
N ARG A 419 -4.30 13.94 18.16
CA ARG A 419 -4.45 13.60 16.74
C ARG A 419 -4.15 14.75 15.80
N LEU A 420 -3.77 15.90 16.34
CA LEU A 420 -3.50 17.13 15.58
C LEU A 420 -2.07 17.56 15.86
N PHE A 421 -1.28 17.69 14.81
CA PHE A 421 0.15 17.95 14.89
C PHE A 421 0.45 19.21 14.10
N LEU A 422 0.97 20.23 14.77
CA LEU A 422 1.33 21.50 14.17
C LEU A 422 2.82 21.69 14.27
N PHE A 423 3.45 21.77 13.10
CA PHE A 423 4.88 22.00 12.97
C PHE A 423 5.12 23.38 12.37
N PRO A 424 6.27 24.03 12.65
CA PRO A 424 6.77 25.05 11.76
C PRO A 424 6.85 24.49 10.32
N ARG A 425 6.55 25.32 9.32
CA ARG A 425 6.54 24.90 7.91
C ARG A 425 7.83 24.16 7.52
N GLY A 426 7.70 22.99 6.91
CA GLY A 426 8.82 22.15 6.48
C GLY A 426 9.51 21.35 7.60
N ARG A 427 9.13 21.52 8.88
CA ARG A 427 9.83 20.95 10.04
C ARG A 427 9.01 19.84 10.73
N VAL A 428 8.81 18.71 10.04
CA VAL A 428 8.09 17.56 10.62
C VAL A 428 9.00 16.66 11.49
N ASP A 429 8.41 16.05 12.52
CA ASP A 429 9.08 15.04 13.35
C ASP A 429 9.59 13.86 12.50
N ARG A 430 10.90 13.63 12.56
CA ARG A 430 11.57 12.46 11.95
C ARG A 430 11.86 11.35 12.97
N ALA A 431 11.57 11.57 14.25
CA ALA A 431 11.65 10.58 15.33
C ALA A 431 10.38 10.66 16.19
N THR A 432 10.09 9.65 17.00
CA THR A 432 8.84 9.59 17.79
C THR A 432 8.80 10.55 18.98
N LEU A 433 9.94 11.12 19.38
CA LEU A 433 10.11 11.88 20.63
C LEU A 433 10.55 13.34 20.46
N SER A 434 10.48 13.95 19.27
CA SER A 434 10.88 15.35 19.14
C SER A 434 9.80 16.32 19.64
N ASN A 435 10.21 17.28 20.47
CA ASN A 435 9.38 18.42 20.90
C ASN A 435 9.28 19.52 19.82
N ASN A 436 9.36 19.15 18.54
CA ASN A 436 9.41 20.09 17.40
C ASN A 436 8.03 20.56 16.93
N ARG A 437 6.97 20.18 17.66
CA ARG A 437 5.59 20.59 17.39
C ARG A 437 5.10 21.60 18.43
N PHE A 438 4.19 22.46 18.01
CA PHE A 438 3.38 23.25 18.93
C PHE A 438 2.33 22.33 19.58
N PRO A 439 2.36 22.14 20.92
CA PRO A 439 1.39 21.29 21.59
C PRO A 439 -0.01 21.88 21.45
N VAL A 440 -1.01 21.02 21.22
CA VAL A 440 -2.42 21.40 21.23
C VAL A 440 -2.93 21.35 22.67
N SER A 441 -3.44 22.48 23.17
CA SER A 441 -4.01 22.59 24.52
C SER A 441 -5.47 22.17 24.58
N SER A 442 -6.26 22.49 23.54
CA SER A 442 -7.65 22.07 23.44
C SER A 442 -8.17 22.06 21.99
N VAL A 443 -9.25 21.32 21.78
CA VAL A 443 -9.99 21.27 20.52
C VAL A 443 -11.47 21.44 20.85
N ALA A 444 -12.18 22.27 20.09
CA ALA A 444 -13.61 22.50 20.25
C ALA A 444 -14.32 22.42 18.89
N VAL A 445 -15.57 21.96 18.91
CA VAL A 445 -16.45 21.95 17.74
C VAL A 445 -17.13 23.31 17.65
N VAL A 446 -16.95 24.01 16.53
CA VAL A 446 -17.67 25.26 16.24
C VAL A 446 -19.00 24.94 15.55
N ASN A 447 -18.94 24.04 14.56
CA ASN A 447 -20.09 23.53 13.82
C ASN A 447 -19.70 22.20 13.15
N LYS A 448 -20.62 21.62 12.37
CA LYS A 448 -20.45 20.32 11.69
C LYS A 448 -19.24 20.22 10.74
N THR A 449 -18.68 21.34 10.31
CA THR A 449 -17.53 21.42 9.37
C THR A 449 -16.37 22.25 9.90
N THR A 450 -16.38 22.65 11.17
CA THR A 450 -15.35 23.56 11.69
C THR A 450 -14.94 23.19 13.10
N LEU A 451 -13.62 23.05 13.29
CA LEU A 451 -12.98 22.84 14.58
C LEU A 451 -12.12 24.06 14.92
N THR A 452 -12.15 24.46 16.19
CA THR A 452 -11.17 25.37 16.77
C THR A 452 -10.12 24.54 17.50
N ILE A 453 -8.85 24.78 17.20
CA ILE A 453 -7.69 24.15 17.82
C ILE A 453 -6.92 25.26 18.54
N VAL A 454 -6.67 25.10 19.83
CA VAL A 454 -5.90 26.07 20.60
C VAL A 454 -4.52 25.47 20.89
N LEU A 455 -3.47 26.21 20.57
CA LEU A 455 -2.08 25.84 20.88
C LEU A 455 -1.73 26.24 22.31
N ALA A 456 -0.87 25.46 22.96
CA ALA A 456 -0.37 25.76 24.31
C ALA A 456 0.55 26.99 24.31
N ASN A 457 1.28 27.20 23.21
CA ASN A 457 2.24 28.28 23.03
C ASN A 457 1.95 28.99 21.70
N ASP A 458 2.12 30.31 21.69
CA ASP A 458 1.96 31.13 20.48
C ASP A 458 3.14 30.90 19.52
N PRO A 459 2.90 30.48 18.25
CA PRO A 459 3.94 30.38 17.23
C PRO A 459 4.55 31.73 16.81
N GLY A 460 3.95 32.85 17.20
CA GLY A 460 4.26 34.18 16.68
C GLY A 460 3.57 34.42 15.33
N ASP A 461 3.70 35.64 14.79
CA ASP A 461 3.01 36.05 13.57
C ASP A 461 3.82 35.86 12.29
N GLY A 462 5.12 35.54 12.40
CA GLY A 462 6.08 35.50 11.29
C GLY A 462 6.23 34.16 10.57
N HIS A 463 5.85 33.04 11.18
CA HIS A 463 6.00 31.70 10.58
C HIS A 463 4.70 31.06 10.13
N ASP A 464 4.75 30.50 8.93
CA ASP A 464 3.80 29.52 8.45
C ASP A 464 3.91 28.21 9.25
N LEU A 465 2.81 27.46 9.33
CA LEU A 465 2.76 26.14 9.96
C LEU A 465 2.26 25.08 8.99
N ASP A 466 2.64 23.84 9.28
CA ASP A 466 2.10 22.64 8.66
C ASP A 466 1.23 21.89 9.68
N LEU A 467 -0.07 21.79 9.38
CA LEU A 467 -1.04 21.01 10.16
C LEU A 467 -1.20 19.61 9.57
N TRP A 468 -1.04 18.61 10.44
CA TRP A 468 -1.28 17.20 10.15
C TRP A 468 -2.32 16.61 11.09
N VAL A 469 -3.26 15.87 10.51
CA VAL A 469 -4.32 15.12 11.19
C VAL A 469 -3.96 13.64 11.12
N TYR A 470 -3.91 12.97 12.27
CA TYR A 470 -3.45 11.58 12.42
C TYR A 470 -2.01 11.33 11.92
N TRP A 471 -1.06 12.21 12.28
CA TRP A 471 0.36 11.95 12.08
C TRP A 471 0.77 10.63 12.79
N PRO A 472 1.72 9.83 12.25
CA PRO A 472 1.90 8.44 12.69
C PRO A 472 2.33 8.21 14.14
N ASN A 473 2.97 9.18 14.83
CA ASN A 473 3.42 9.09 16.23
C ASN A 473 2.30 9.39 17.25
N GLY A 474 1.13 8.76 17.08
CA GLY A 474 0.00 8.92 17.99
C GLY A 474 0.27 8.42 19.43
N PRO A 475 -0.61 8.76 20.39
CA PRO A 475 -0.50 8.34 21.79
C PRO A 475 -0.59 6.81 21.96
N ALA A 476 -0.23 6.33 23.16
CA ALA A 476 -0.15 4.91 23.51
C ALA A 476 -1.45 4.11 23.27
N ASP A 477 -2.59 4.76 23.30
CA ASP A 477 -3.89 4.16 23.00
C ASP A 477 -4.60 4.94 21.89
N ALA A 478 -4.46 4.45 20.66
CA ALA A 478 -5.13 5.05 19.51
C ALA A 478 -6.67 4.87 19.54
N THR A 479 -7.27 4.24 20.55
CA THR A 479 -8.73 4.26 20.72
C THR A 479 -9.20 5.38 21.64
N ALA A 480 -8.36 5.82 22.58
CA ALA A 480 -8.74 6.76 23.63
C ALA A 480 -8.97 8.19 23.12
N ASP A 481 -8.22 8.59 22.08
CA ASP A 481 -8.24 9.97 21.57
C ASP A 481 -8.61 9.98 20.09
N ASN A 482 -9.76 10.53 19.71
CA ASN A 482 -10.21 10.51 18.32
C ASN A 482 -11.14 11.69 17.96
N ILE A 483 -11.29 11.91 16.67
CA ILE A 483 -12.15 12.93 16.07
C ILE A 483 -13.00 12.22 15.02
N TYR A 484 -14.30 12.01 15.31
CA TYR A 484 -15.24 11.26 14.47
C TYR A 484 -16.35 12.16 13.91
N ASP A 485 -16.93 11.77 12.78
CA ASP A 485 -18.27 12.21 12.44
C ASP A 485 -19.35 11.49 13.29
N ASP A 486 -20.60 11.91 13.14
CA ASP A 486 -21.77 11.29 13.77
C ASP A 486 -22.70 10.62 12.76
N ARG A 487 -22.23 10.40 11.53
CA ARG A 487 -23.10 9.92 10.45
C ARG A 487 -23.58 8.50 10.73
N THR A 488 -24.89 8.34 10.68
CA THR A 488 -25.56 7.04 10.68
C THR A 488 -25.95 6.66 9.26
N ASP A 489 -25.12 5.90 8.56
CA ASP A 489 -25.38 5.45 7.18
C ASP A 489 -25.90 4.01 7.11
N ALA A 490 -26.54 3.52 8.19
CA ALA A 490 -27.01 2.14 8.30
C ALA A 490 -25.92 1.07 8.09
N ASP A 491 -24.66 1.38 8.41
CA ASP A 491 -23.56 0.40 8.42
C ASP A 491 -23.56 -0.51 9.67
N GLY A 492 -24.43 -0.24 10.64
CA GLY A 492 -24.52 -0.98 11.90
C GLY A 492 -23.26 -0.87 12.76
N ILE A 493 -22.52 0.24 12.65
CA ILE A 493 -21.34 0.55 13.47
C ILE A 493 -21.66 1.78 14.32
N ALA A 494 -21.60 1.64 15.64
CA ALA A 494 -21.96 2.72 16.57
C ALA A 494 -20.96 3.88 16.59
N VAL A 495 -19.69 3.63 16.24
CA VAL A 495 -18.64 4.65 16.17
C VAL A 495 -18.64 5.25 14.77
N GLY A 496 -18.61 6.57 14.66
CA GLY A 496 -18.53 7.26 13.36
C GLY A 496 -17.24 7.01 12.60
N ARG A 497 -17.02 7.73 11.50
CA ARG A 497 -15.76 7.69 10.75
C ARG A 497 -14.86 8.81 11.22
N PHE A 498 -13.59 8.51 11.42
CA PHE A 498 -12.67 9.54 11.85
C PHE A 498 -12.44 10.56 10.73
N VAL A 499 -12.13 11.79 11.12
CA VAL A 499 -11.66 12.82 10.20
C VAL A 499 -10.45 12.29 9.44
N ARG A 500 -10.50 12.32 8.11
CA ARG A 500 -9.49 11.68 7.26
C ARG A 500 -8.10 12.25 7.56
N SER A 501 -7.10 11.36 7.63
CA SER A 501 -5.69 11.78 7.70
C SER A 501 -5.29 12.51 6.43
N ASN A 502 -4.52 13.59 6.53
CA ASN A 502 -3.90 14.22 5.39
C ASN A 502 -2.46 13.70 5.20
N PHE A 503 -2.09 13.44 3.95
CA PHE A 503 -0.75 12.96 3.57
C PHE A 503 0.12 14.05 2.95
N MET A 504 -0.44 15.25 2.83
CA MET A 504 0.24 16.52 2.61
C MET A 504 -0.23 17.49 3.69
N PRO A 505 0.64 18.36 4.22
CA PRO A 505 0.25 19.26 5.29
C PRO A 505 -0.81 20.25 4.81
N ILE A 506 -1.74 20.60 5.69
CA ILE A 506 -2.52 21.83 5.51
C ILE A 506 -1.61 22.98 5.91
N GLN A 507 -1.28 23.82 4.95
CA GLN A 507 -0.50 25.02 5.19
C GLN A 507 -1.37 26.04 5.91
N VAL A 508 -0.86 26.55 7.04
CA VAL A 508 -1.48 27.62 7.81
C VAL A 508 -0.59 28.83 7.69
N SER A 509 -1.05 29.83 6.94
CA SER A 509 -0.25 31.03 6.67
C SER A 509 -0.03 31.86 7.93
N ALA A 510 1.16 32.45 8.01
CA ALA A 510 1.53 33.47 8.96
C ALA A 510 0.60 34.69 8.85
N PRO A 511 0.04 35.21 9.97
CA PRO A 511 -0.75 36.44 9.95
C PRO A 511 0.03 37.66 9.46
N SER A 512 1.34 37.73 9.73
CA SER A 512 2.22 38.83 9.34
C SER A 512 3.57 38.30 8.85
N PRO A 513 3.73 38.02 7.54
CA PRO A 513 5.00 37.55 6.98
C PRO A 513 6.16 38.49 7.33
N GLY A 514 7.22 37.96 7.96
CA GLY A 514 8.35 38.73 8.50
C GLY A 514 8.17 39.26 9.93
N GLY A 515 7.04 38.96 10.58
CA GLY A 515 6.77 39.25 11.99
C GLY A 515 7.54 38.38 12.99
N PRO A 516 7.27 38.52 14.29
CA PRO A 516 7.96 37.78 15.34
C PRO A 516 7.70 36.28 15.28
N VAL A 517 8.67 35.53 15.81
CA VAL A 517 8.85 34.10 15.63
C VAL A 517 9.05 33.45 16.97
N ASN A 518 8.25 32.46 17.31
CA ASN A 518 8.46 31.66 18.52
C ASN A 518 8.73 30.21 18.15
N ALA A 519 9.72 29.61 18.80
CA ALA A 519 10.02 28.19 18.63
C ALA A 519 9.01 27.31 19.40
N PRO A 520 8.76 26.06 18.94
CA PRO A 520 8.06 25.07 19.76
C PRO A 520 8.88 24.72 21.02
N PRO A 521 8.33 24.00 22.01
CA PRO A 521 9.02 23.70 23.27
C PRO A 521 10.39 23.01 23.13
N GLY A 522 10.62 22.26 22.05
CA GLY A 522 11.91 21.65 21.73
C GLY A 522 12.92 22.61 21.10
N GLY A 523 12.53 23.83 20.76
CA GLY A 523 13.28 24.73 19.90
C GLY A 523 13.04 24.45 18.41
N PHE A 524 13.66 25.24 17.53
CA PHE A 524 13.81 24.89 16.12
C PHE A 524 14.89 23.82 15.97
N VAL A 525 14.70 22.64 16.60
CA VAL A 525 15.63 21.53 16.36
C VAL A 525 15.52 21.21 14.88
N ALA A 526 16.65 21.25 14.18
CA ALA A 526 16.73 20.76 12.82
C ALA A 526 16.05 19.40 12.75
N ALA A 527 15.28 19.14 11.69
CA ALA A 527 14.83 17.78 11.41
C ALA A 527 16.09 16.93 11.49
N THR A 528 16.26 16.10 12.54
CA THR A 528 17.50 15.37 12.77
C THR A 528 17.82 14.69 11.46
N SER A 529 18.79 15.23 10.74
CA SER A 529 19.34 14.48 9.65
C SER A 529 19.97 13.30 10.36
N PRO A 530 19.64 12.07 9.99
CA PRO A 530 20.36 10.92 10.52
C PRO A 530 21.83 10.93 10.06
N PHE A 531 22.20 11.91 9.23
CA PHE A 531 23.56 12.29 8.90
C PHE A 531 24.06 13.39 9.85
N SER A 532 25.01 13.04 10.71
CA SER A 532 25.81 14.00 11.47
C SER A 532 27.09 14.27 10.67
N LEU A 533 27.38 15.51 10.29
CA LEU A 533 28.76 15.87 9.90
C LEU A 533 29.52 16.21 11.19
N THR A 534 30.46 15.35 11.57
CA THR A 534 31.38 15.68 12.65
C THR A 534 32.55 16.45 12.04
N GLU A 535 32.63 17.73 12.36
CA GLU A 535 33.74 18.57 11.94
C GLU A 535 34.97 18.32 12.81
N THR A 536 36.16 18.26 12.20
CA THR A 536 37.43 18.12 12.93
C THR A 536 38.38 19.27 12.53
N GLY A 537 37.98 20.49 12.91
CA GLY A 537 38.82 21.69 12.92
C GLY A 537 38.69 22.62 11.69
N THR A 538 38.50 23.92 11.94
CA THR A 538 38.38 25.01 10.95
C THR A 538 39.03 26.30 11.46
N VAL A 539 39.44 27.15 10.51
CA VAL A 539 39.79 28.57 10.69
C VAL A 539 39.18 29.35 9.53
N TYR A 540 38.35 30.36 9.81
CA TYR A 540 37.74 31.25 8.79
C TYR A 540 38.66 32.41 8.42
N GLY A 541 38.58 32.86 7.17
CA GLY A 541 39.04 34.20 6.81
C GLY A 541 38.09 35.25 7.37
N ALA A 542 38.61 36.31 8.00
CA ALA A 542 37.80 37.37 8.57
C ALA A 542 37.01 38.09 7.46
N SER A 543 35.68 37.97 7.46
CA SER A 543 34.81 38.91 6.75
C SER A 543 33.54 39.23 7.55
N ALA A 544 33.07 40.46 7.36
CA ALA A 544 32.24 41.21 8.28
C ALA A 544 30.79 40.70 8.37
N GLY A 545 30.42 40.19 9.55
CA GLY A 545 29.06 40.27 10.12
C GLY A 545 27.86 39.91 9.23
N GLY A 546 27.72 38.65 8.81
CA GLY A 546 26.51 38.19 8.13
C GLY A 546 26.29 36.69 8.21
N SER A 547 25.10 36.27 8.62
CA SER A 547 24.60 34.89 8.77
C SER A 547 24.09 34.28 7.46
N SER A 548 24.77 34.51 6.34
CA SER A 548 24.28 34.17 4.99
C SER A 548 25.17 33.15 4.25
N PHE A 549 24.53 32.29 3.47
CA PHE A 549 25.08 31.22 2.64
C PHE A 549 26.17 31.70 1.66
N GLY A 550 27.18 30.87 1.44
CA GLY A 550 28.21 31.11 0.43
C GLY A 550 29.48 31.82 0.91
N GLN A 551 29.86 31.76 2.19
CA GLN A 551 31.17 32.28 2.64
C GLN A 551 32.33 31.36 2.20
N GLU A 552 33.47 31.96 1.84
CA GLU A 552 34.67 31.24 1.40
C GLU A 552 35.30 30.49 2.58
N MET A 553 35.35 29.16 2.51
CA MET A 553 36.21 28.39 3.42
C MET A 553 37.66 28.44 2.94
N THR A 554 38.56 28.88 3.81
CA THR A 554 40.00 28.91 3.54
C THR A 554 40.70 27.60 3.92
N SER A 555 40.13 26.79 4.83
CA SER A 555 40.55 25.41 5.15
C SER A 555 39.55 24.69 6.10
N GLY A 556 39.41 23.36 6.03
CA GLY A 556 38.55 22.58 6.95
C GLY A 556 38.42 21.08 6.59
N ARG A 557 37.88 20.25 7.51
CA ARG A 557 37.55 18.82 7.31
C ARG A 557 36.16 18.47 7.88
N ALA A 558 35.27 17.95 7.03
CA ALA A 558 33.96 17.43 7.44
C ALA A 558 33.91 15.89 7.27
N LEU A 559 33.44 15.17 8.30
CA LEU A 559 33.29 13.71 8.28
C LEU A 559 31.81 13.33 8.44
N ALA A 560 31.31 12.50 7.54
CA ALA A 560 30.00 11.86 7.73
C ALA A 560 30.09 10.81 8.86
N GLY A 561 29.21 10.93 9.86
CA GLY A 561 28.96 9.90 10.85
C GLY A 561 28.44 8.61 10.21
N GLY A 562 28.61 7.48 10.90
CA GLY A 562 28.40 6.13 10.38
C GLY A 562 27.00 5.79 9.83
N LEU A 563 26.93 4.56 9.32
CA LEU A 563 25.92 3.95 8.44
C LEU A 563 24.44 4.01 8.90
N VAL A 564 23.73 5.13 8.83
CA VAL A 564 22.25 5.09 8.68
C VAL A 564 21.72 6.36 8.02
N THR A 565 21.29 6.29 6.76
CA THR A 565 20.56 7.39 6.09
C THR A 565 19.33 6.82 5.37
N PRO A 566 18.13 7.40 5.55
CA PRO A 566 16.92 6.99 4.86
C PRO A 566 17.00 7.35 3.38
N CYS A 567 16.32 6.55 2.57
CA CYS A 567 16.28 6.67 1.11
C CYS A 567 15.51 7.94 0.68
N PHE A 568 16.19 8.85 -0.02
CA PHE A 568 15.56 9.97 -0.73
C PHE A 568 15.66 9.70 -2.23
N LEU A 569 14.53 9.38 -2.86
CA LEU A 569 14.39 9.27 -4.31
C LEU A 569 13.01 9.82 -4.68
N PRO A 570 12.89 10.75 -5.64
CA PRO A 570 14.00 11.49 -6.27
C PRO A 570 14.80 12.32 -5.26
N VAL A 571 16.09 12.54 -5.54
CA VAL A 571 16.92 13.48 -4.79
C VAL A 571 17.77 14.31 -5.74
N ALA A 572 17.89 15.60 -5.44
CA ALA A 572 18.95 16.46 -5.96
C ALA A 572 19.85 16.87 -4.80
N ILE A 573 21.15 16.89 -5.05
CA ILE A 573 22.18 17.33 -4.11
C ILE A 573 22.91 18.46 -4.78
N GLU A 574 22.84 19.62 -4.18
CA GLU A 574 23.60 20.78 -4.62
C GLU A 574 24.66 21.12 -3.60
N GLY A 575 25.77 21.67 -4.06
CA GLY A 575 26.78 22.15 -3.15
C GLY A 575 27.78 23.06 -3.81
N PHE A 576 28.59 23.67 -2.96
CA PHE A 576 29.64 24.60 -3.34
C PHE A 576 30.97 23.99 -2.91
N PHE A 577 31.97 24.08 -3.78
CA PHE A 577 33.28 23.55 -3.48
C PHE A 577 34.36 24.44 -4.05
N THR A 578 35.46 24.60 -3.31
CA THR A 578 36.69 25.25 -3.80
C THR A 578 37.66 24.18 -4.27
N CYS A 579 38.07 24.26 -5.53
CA CYS A 579 38.94 23.27 -6.14
C CYS A 579 40.32 23.28 -5.47
N PRO A 580 40.81 22.16 -4.93
CA PRO A 580 42.08 22.12 -4.22
C PRO A 580 43.28 22.29 -5.17
N PRO A 581 44.46 22.66 -4.65
CA PRO A 581 45.65 22.94 -5.44
C PRO A 581 46.34 21.71 -6.06
N ALA A 582 46.06 20.49 -5.59
CA ALA A 582 46.63 19.25 -6.13
C ALA A 582 45.73 18.03 -5.91
N PHE A 583 45.78 17.08 -6.86
CA PHE A 583 45.03 15.80 -6.81
C PHE A 583 45.98 14.60 -6.86
N ALA A 584 46.49 14.18 -5.70
CA ALA A 584 47.35 12.97 -5.63
C ALA A 584 46.56 11.65 -5.79
N ALA A 585 45.25 11.71 -5.59
CA ALA A 585 44.29 10.62 -5.76
C ALA A 585 42.91 11.22 -6.05
N THR A 586 41.97 10.37 -6.46
CA THR A 586 40.55 10.74 -6.54
C THR A 586 40.05 11.25 -5.19
N GLN A 587 39.56 12.48 -5.16
CA GLN A 587 38.95 13.13 -4.01
C GLN A 587 37.44 12.90 -4.05
N VAL A 588 36.91 12.07 -3.15
CA VAL A 588 35.46 11.89 -3.03
C VAL A 588 34.90 13.11 -2.28
N LEU A 589 34.02 13.87 -2.93
CA LEU A 589 33.34 15.01 -2.30
C LEU A 589 32.16 14.49 -1.45
N PHE A 590 31.40 13.54 -1.98
CA PHE A 590 30.33 12.84 -1.28
C PHE A 590 30.00 11.52 -1.99
N GLY A 591 29.46 10.53 -1.29
CA GLY A 591 29.14 9.23 -1.89
C GLY A 591 28.15 8.40 -1.11
N GLY A 592 27.96 7.15 -1.55
CA GLY A 592 27.02 6.22 -0.90
C GLY A 592 25.72 5.95 -1.67
N PHE A 593 25.65 6.35 -2.95
CA PHE A 593 24.48 6.04 -3.76
C PHE A 593 24.55 4.57 -4.20
N GLY A 594 23.38 3.90 -4.28
CA GLY A 594 23.26 2.54 -4.80
C GLY A 594 23.41 1.41 -3.78
N PRO A 595 22.98 0.20 -4.18
CA PRO A 595 22.89 -0.95 -3.28
C PRO A 595 24.24 -1.54 -2.83
N VAL A 596 25.36 -1.06 -3.37
CA VAL A 596 26.70 -1.67 -3.21
C VAL A 596 27.82 -0.65 -2.92
N ASN A 597 27.53 0.48 -2.26
CA ASN A 597 28.53 1.51 -1.93
C ASN A 597 29.33 2.03 -3.15
N SER A 598 28.82 1.86 -4.38
CA SER A 598 29.64 1.98 -5.59
C SER A 598 29.55 3.36 -6.25
N TYR A 599 28.57 4.18 -5.88
CA TYR A 599 28.38 5.48 -6.50
C TYR A 599 28.74 6.62 -5.54
N TRP A 600 29.54 7.54 -6.06
CA TRP A 600 30.04 8.73 -5.40
C TRP A 600 30.26 9.83 -6.42
N VAL A 601 30.28 11.07 -5.97
CA VAL A 601 30.69 12.24 -6.74
C VAL A 601 32.00 12.75 -6.16
N GLY A 602 32.95 13.04 -7.04
CA GLY A 602 34.26 13.50 -6.62
C GLY A 602 35.06 14.10 -7.76
N ILE A 603 36.34 14.30 -7.51
CA ILE A 603 37.30 14.83 -8.46
C ILE A 603 38.38 13.79 -8.69
N ASN A 604 38.57 13.34 -9.92
CA ASN A 604 39.60 12.35 -10.23
C ASN A 604 41.01 12.98 -10.28
N THR A 605 42.03 12.14 -10.47
CA THR A 605 43.44 12.58 -10.60
C THR A 605 43.70 13.49 -11.79
N SER A 606 42.81 13.51 -12.79
CA SER A 606 42.88 14.43 -13.94
C SER A 606 42.25 15.79 -13.65
N GLY A 607 41.84 16.05 -12.40
CA GLY A 607 41.18 17.29 -11.99
C GLY A 607 39.77 17.44 -12.55
N LYS A 608 39.08 16.35 -12.89
CA LYS A 608 37.73 16.37 -13.47
C LYS A 608 36.71 15.87 -12.47
N MET A 609 35.54 16.51 -12.45
CA MET A 609 34.37 15.98 -11.73
C MET A 609 34.02 14.60 -12.28
N VAL A 610 33.73 13.66 -11.40
CA VAL A 610 33.40 12.28 -11.75
C VAL A 610 32.25 11.78 -10.89
N CYS A 611 31.44 10.89 -11.46
CA CYS A 611 30.40 10.18 -10.72
C CYS A 611 30.45 8.68 -11.03
N GLY A 612 30.17 7.87 -10.00
CA GLY A 612 29.82 6.46 -10.15
C GLY A 612 30.96 5.54 -10.57
N ASN A 613 31.93 5.29 -9.68
CA ASN A 613 33.14 4.51 -9.98
C ASN A 613 33.87 4.97 -11.26
N ASN A 614 33.92 6.30 -11.48
CA ASN A 614 34.44 6.97 -12.69
C ASN A 614 33.67 6.70 -13.99
N SER A 615 32.46 6.12 -13.95
CA SER A 615 31.65 5.87 -15.15
C SER A 615 31.16 7.14 -15.83
N ILE A 616 31.02 8.23 -15.07
CA ILE A 616 30.73 9.58 -15.58
C ILE A 616 31.95 10.44 -15.27
N THR A 617 32.52 11.10 -16.28
CA THR A 617 33.69 11.96 -16.14
C THR A 617 33.49 13.27 -16.91
N GLY A 618 33.45 14.36 -16.15
CA GLY A 618 33.30 15.73 -16.64
C GLY A 618 34.28 16.05 -17.77
N ALA A 619 33.77 16.74 -18.79
CA ALA A 619 34.60 17.27 -19.86
C ALA A 619 35.59 18.33 -19.35
N THR A 620 35.21 19.10 -18.32
CA THR A 620 35.96 20.23 -17.78
C THR A 620 36.98 19.82 -16.73
N THR A 621 38.23 20.20 -16.97
CA THR A 621 39.28 20.20 -15.94
C THR A 621 39.06 21.39 -15.02
N LEU A 622 38.93 21.11 -13.73
CA LEU A 622 38.79 22.10 -12.67
C LEU A 622 40.11 22.85 -12.46
N VAL A 623 40.02 24.13 -12.14
CA VAL A 623 41.18 24.98 -11.89
C VAL A 623 41.34 25.16 -10.39
N ALA A 624 42.54 24.85 -9.89
CA ALA A 624 42.92 25.06 -8.51
C ALA A 624 42.56 26.48 -8.01
N GLY A 625 42.00 26.56 -6.81
CA GLY A 625 41.59 27.80 -6.16
C GLY A 625 40.29 28.42 -6.67
N ARG A 626 39.68 27.87 -7.75
CA ARG A 626 38.37 28.35 -8.22
C ARG A 626 37.23 27.68 -7.45
N ARG A 627 36.15 28.44 -7.31
CA ARG A 627 34.91 27.99 -6.69
C ARG A 627 33.91 27.48 -7.72
N TYR A 628 33.31 26.35 -7.43
CA TYR A 628 32.35 25.68 -8.28
C TYR A 628 31.05 25.42 -7.54
N HIS A 629 29.93 25.62 -8.23
CA HIS A 629 28.63 25.06 -7.85
C HIS A 629 28.45 23.75 -8.59
N PHE A 630 27.96 22.73 -7.90
CA PHE A 630 27.57 21.47 -8.52
C PHE A 630 26.15 21.09 -8.14
N CYS A 631 25.50 20.34 -9.02
CA CYS A 631 24.27 19.62 -8.73
C CYS A 631 24.39 18.18 -9.19
N PHE A 632 24.12 17.22 -8.32
CA PHE A 632 23.92 15.82 -8.66
C PHE A 632 22.46 15.46 -8.44
N GLN A 633 21.79 14.90 -9.45
CA GLN A 633 20.42 14.41 -9.32
C GLN A 633 20.31 12.94 -9.65
N ILE A 634 19.42 12.25 -8.92
CA ILE A 634 19.04 10.87 -9.15
C ILE A 634 17.55 10.68 -8.89
N GLY A 635 16.82 10.22 -9.90
CA GLY A 635 15.38 9.98 -9.78
C GLY A 635 14.79 9.29 -11.02
N PRO A 636 13.45 9.35 -11.20
CA PRO A 636 12.76 8.73 -12.32
C PRO A 636 13.27 9.15 -13.71
N SER A 637 13.85 10.35 -13.82
CA SER A 637 14.40 10.90 -15.06
C SER A 637 15.85 10.46 -15.33
N GLY A 638 16.43 9.64 -14.44
CA GLY A 638 17.79 9.15 -14.54
C GLY A 638 18.76 9.94 -13.66
N TRP A 639 20.03 9.96 -14.04
CA TRP A 639 21.10 10.61 -13.28
C TRP A 639 21.69 11.75 -14.09
N ALA A 640 22.00 12.85 -13.42
CA ALA A 640 22.77 13.92 -14.05
C ALA A 640 23.72 14.59 -13.05
N LEU A 641 24.85 15.06 -13.57
CA LEU A 641 25.82 15.86 -12.84
C LEU A 641 26.01 17.18 -13.58
N TYR A 642 25.79 18.26 -12.86
CA TYR A 642 25.95 19.61 -13.35
C TYR A 642 27.05 20.32 -12.57
N LEU A 643 27.78 21.19 -13.26
CA LEU A 643 28.90 21.94 -12.72
C LEU A 643 28.89 23.36 -13.30
N THR A 644 29.15 24.36 -12.47
CA THR A 644 29.32 25.75 -12.90
C THR A 644 30.51 26.40 -12.19
N ASP A 645 31.41 27.02 -12.95
CA ASP A 645 32.49 27.86 -12.43
C ASP A 645 31.91 29.23 -12.05
N LEU A 646 31.95 29.56 -10.76
CA LEU A 646 31.39 30.81 -10.24
C LEU A 646 32.34 32.00 -10.42
N SER A 647 33.63 31.74 -10.65
CA SER A 647 34.68 32.76 -10.75
C SER A 647 34.86 33.33 -12.16
N ALA A 648 34.32 32.66 -13.19
CA ALA A 648 34.54 33.01 -14.60
C ALA A 648 33.41 33.83 -15.25
N GLY A 649 32.29 34.07 -14.57
CA GLY A 649 31.14 34.83 -15.09
C GLY A 649 30.49 34.25 -16.37
N THR A 650 30.92 33.08 -16.85
CA THR A 650 30.47 32.43 -18.08
C THR A 650 30.10 30.97 -17.80
N GLY A 651 28.99 30.53 -18.40
CA GLY A 651 28.25 29.31 -18.05
C GLY A 651 29.08 28.03 -18.08
N GLY A 652 28.83 27.17 -17.08
CA GLY A 652 29.49 25.88 -16.91
C GLY A 652 29.26 24.89 -18.05
N VAL A 653 30.10 23.85 -18.08
CA VAL A 653 30.01 22.76 -19.06
C VAL A 653 29.11 21.66 -18.50
N LYS A 654 28.12 21.30 -19.31
CA LYS A 654 27.15 20.23 -19.05
C LYS A 654 27.78 18.86 -19.29
N ASP A 655 27.57 17.92 -18.36
CA ASP A 655 27.82 16.50 -18.59
C ASP A 655 26.54 15.70 -18.26
N ALA A 656 25.63 15.63 -19.24
CA ALA A 656 24.38 14.88 -19.09
C ALA A 656 24.46 13.60 -19.91
N THR A 657 24.36 12.46 -19.24
CA THR A 657 23.99 11.22 -19.91
C THR A 657 22.49 11.21 -20.13
N SER A 658 22.03 11.10 -21.38
CA SER A 658 20.67 10.66 -21.66
C SER A 658 20.57 9.22 -21.16
N ALA A 659 19.69 8.97 -20.19
CA ALA A 659 19.44 7.61 -19.75
C ALA A 659 18.91 6.80 -20.95
N THR A 660 19.56 5.67 -21.26
CA THR A 660 18.76 4.55 -21.74
C THR A 660 17.78 4.24 -20.62
N VAL A 661 16.49 4.17 -20.91
CA VAL A 661 15.43 3.86 -19.93
C VAL A 661 15.64 2.44 -19.42
N SER A 662 16.57 2.29 -18.49
CA SER A 662 16.61 1.20 -17.54
C SER A 662 15.82 1.72 -16.37
N THR A 663 14.59 1.23 -16.21
CA THR A 663 13.88 1.27 -14.94
C THR A 663 14.88 0.94 -13.83
N MET A 664 15.30 1.94 -13.05
CA MET A 664 15.98 1.64 -11.80
C MET A 664 14.93 0.97 -10.91
N VAL A 665 14.91 -0.36 -10.96
CA VAL A 665 14.29 -1.16 -9.90
C VAL A 665 15.13 -0.84 -8.67
N PRO A 666 14.56 -0.24 -7.61
CA PRO A 666 15.29 -0.06 -6.37
C PRO A 666 15.63 -1.45 -5.86
N VAL A 667 16.83 -1.94 -6.16
CA VAL A 667 17.37 -3.12 -5.51
C VAL A 667 17.52 -2.72 -4.05
N ALA A 668 17.10 -3.59 -3.12
CA ALA A 668 16.87 -3.33 -1.69
C ALA A 668 18.03 -2.74 -0.86
N GLY A 669 19.10 -2.26 -1.49
CA GLY A 669 20.13 -1.48 -0.83
C GLY A 669 19.78 0.01 -0.74
N SER A 670 20.08 0.56 0.41
CA SER A 670 19.82 1.93 0.78
C SER A 670 20.55 2.93 -0.12
N PHE A 671 19.88 4.02 -0.50
CA PHE A 671 20.49 5.15 -1.19
C PHE A 671 20.57 6.33 -0.21
N GLY A 672 21.75 6.89 0.01
CA GLY A 672 21.93 8.06 0.88
C GLY A 672 23.38 8.51 0.90
N LEU A 673 23.64 9.70 1.46
CA LEU A 673 25.02 10.10 1.77
C LEU A 673 25.59 9.10 2.79
N ARG A 674 26.64 8.36 2.42
CA ARG A 674 27.34 7.35 3.23
C ARG A 674 28.84 7.51 3.12
N THR A 675 29.55 7.13 4.17
CA THR A 675 30.99 6.83 4.08
C THR A 675 31.19 5.54 3.29
N ILE A 676 31.87 5.61 2.15
CA ILE A 676 32.32 4.43 1.40
C ILE A 676 33.55 3.87 2.12
N GLY A 677 33.37 2.92 3.04
CA GLY A 677 34.39 1.93 3.45
C GLY A 677 35.77 2.43 3.88
N GLY A 678 35.94 3.72 4.15
CA GLY A 678 37.21 4.36 4.48
C GLY A 678 36.99 5.83 4.79
N SER A 679 37.70 6.33 5.79
CA SER A 679 37.80 7.76 6.05
C SER A 679 38.59 8.38 4.90
N PHE A 680 37.94 9.11 4.00
CA PHE A 680 38.65 9.97 3.07
C PHE A 680 38.86 11.32 3.78
N PRO A 681 40.09 11.65 4.21
CA PRO A 681 40.36 13.01 4.64
C PRO A 681 40.14 13.92 3.43
N LEU A 682 39.16 14.82 3.51
CA LEU A 682 39.08 15.98 2.62
C LEU A 682 40.30 16.84 2.92
N SER A 683 41.41 16.61 2.22
CA SER A 683 42.62 17.41 2.38
C SER A 683 42.43 18.74 1.65
N GLY A 684 42.02 19.78 2.38
CA GLY A 684 42.06 21.17 1.92
C GLY A 684 40.72 21.85 1.66
N GLY A 685 39.74 21.75 2.57
CA GLY A 685 38.57 22.65 2.55
C GLY A 685 37.72 22.57 1.28
N ALA A 686 37.58 21.38 0.69
CA ALA A 686 37.01 21.26 -0.65
C ALA A 686 35.53 21.62 -0.70
N VAL A 687 34.67 21.19 0.24
CA VAL A 687 33.21 21.43 0.19
C VAL A 687 32.80 22.50 1.20
N ASP A 688 32.24 23.61 0.71
CA ASP A 688 31.75 24.73 1.51
C ASP A 688 30.44 24.37 2.21
N GLU A 689 29.44 23.96 1.43
CA GLU A 689 28.04 23.75 1.85
C GLU A 689 27.40 22.66 0.97
N ILE A 690 26.49 21.85 1.54
CA ILE A 690 25.68 20.86 0.80
C ILE A 690 24.20 21.02 1.13
N ALA A 691 23.36 21.17 0.12
CA ALA A 691 21.92 21.08 0.22
C ALA A 691 21.40 19.79 -0.43
N VAL A 692 20.46 19.12 0.24
CA VAL A 692 19.79 17.92 -0.25
C VAL A 692 18.32 18.25 -0.44
N PHE A 693 17.76 17.95 -1.61
CA PHE A 693 16.39 18.22 -2.00
C PHE A 693 15.65 16.92 -2.30
N ASN A 694 14.38 16.82 -1.92
CA ASN A 694 13.55 15.63 -2.16
C ASN A 694 12.78 15.69 -3.51
N ALA A 695 13.42 16.27 -4.53
CA ALA A 695 12.89 16.40 -5.88
C ALA A 695 14.03 16.37 -6.91
N GLU A 696 13.71 15.99 -8.15
CA GLU A 696 14.56 16.31 -9.30
C GLU A 696 14.34 17.79 -9.63
N ARG A 697 15.36 18.63 -9.40
CA ARG A 697 15.26 20.07 -9.69
C ARG A 697 15.51 20.40 -11.16
N TYR A 698 16.16 19.49 -11.90
CA TYR A 698 16.66 19.75 -13.25
C TYR A 698 16.34 18.60 -14.21
N ALA A 699 15.09 18.11 -14.18
CA ALA A 699 14.63 16.97 -14.99
C ALA A 699 14.73 17.19 -16.52
N ASP A 700 14.83 18.44 -16.99
CA ASP A 700 15.04 18.78 -18.41
C ASP A 700 16.41 19.47 -18.63
N VAL A 701 17.16 18.95 -19.60
CA VAL A 701 18.43 19.46 -20.12
C VAL A 701 18.44 20.96 -20.43
N THR A 702 17.32 21.55 -20.84
CA THR A 702 17.21 22.97 -21.16
C THR A 702 17.01 23.86 -19.93
N THR A 703 16.54 23.27 -18.82
CA THR A 703 16.12 24.01 -17.61
C THR A 703 17.25 24.25 -16.62
N TYR A 704 18.36 23.49 -16.65
CA TYR A 704 19.49 23.72 -15.72
C TYR A 704 20.03 25.16 -15.82
N ASN A 705 20.21 25.68 -17.03
CA ASN A 705 20.68 27.05 -17.22
C ASN A 705 19.65 28.11 -16.78
N ALA A 706 18.36 27.80 -16.85
CA ALA A 706 17.27 28.74 -16.50
C ALA A 706 16.95 28.76 -15.00
N ASN A 707 17.14 27.63 -14.31
CA ASN A 707 16.76 27.43 -12.90
C ASN A 707 17.97 27.27 -11.97
N ARG A 708 19.19 27.58 -12.44
CA ARG A 708 20.38 27.61 -11.58
C ARG A 708 20.19 28.63 -10.45
N PRO A 709 20.64 28.34 -9.22
CA PRO A 709 20.70 29.36 -8.19
C PRO A 709 21.62 30.49 -8.66
N THR A 710 21.05 31.67 -8.91
CA THR A 710 21.81 32.90 -9.19
C THR A 710 22.15 33.65 -7.91
N ALA A 711 21.61 33.19 -6.79
CA ALA A 711 21.86 33.66 -5.45
C ALA A 711 22.17 32.45 -4.53
N PRO A 712 22.87 32.69 -3.41
CA PRO A 712 22.95 31.77 -2.29
C PRO A 712 21.62 31.06 -1.96
N LEU A 713 21.65 29.74 -1.69
CA LEU A 713 20.48 29.04 -1.14
C LEU A 713 20.18 29.62 0.24
N THR A 714 18.91 29.86 0.53
CA THR A 714 18.52 30.49 1.80
C THR A 714 18.31 29.45 2.89
N GLY A 715 18.18 28.17 2.54
CA GLY A 715 17.80 27.09 3.45
C GLY A 715 16.31 27.06 3.78
N THR A 716 15.53 27.92 3.13
CA THR A 716 14.08 28.07 3.28
C THR A 716 13.31 27.51 2.08
N GLU A 717 14.02 26.86 1.15
CA GLU A 717 13.42 26.24 -0.02
C GLU A 717 12.47 25.11 0.40
N ALA A 718 11.26 25.08 -0.16
CA ALA A 718 10.21 24.17 0.28
C ALA A 718 10.52 22.68 0.08
N ASP A 719 11.50 22.35 -0.76
CA ASP A 719 11.93 21.00 -1.12
C ASP A 719 13.28 20.59 -0.49
N ILE A 720 13.92 21.48 0.29
CA ILE A 720 15.15 21.15 1.02
C ILE A 720 14.84 20.19 2.17
N VAL A 721 15.55 19.06 2.21
CA VAL A 721 15.41 18.03 3.25
C VAL A 721 16.61 17.93 4.17
N ALA A 722 17.74 18.50 3.78
CA ALA A 722 18.88 18.74 4.64
C ALA A 722 19.73 19.88 4.06
N LEU A 723 20.25 20.72 4.96
CA LEU A 723 21.29 21.69 4.63
C LEU A 723 22.44 21.45 5.61
N TYR A 724 23.63 21.31 5.06
CA TYR A 724 24.85 21.06 5.82
C TYR A 724 25.79 22.24 5.63
N ARG A 725 26.16 22.84 6.76
CA ARG A 725 27.20 23.85 6.84
C ARG A 725 28.42 23.20 7.47
N CYS A 726 29.56 23.28 6.78
CA CYS A 726 30.82 22.83 7.33
C CYS A 726 31.47 23.99 8.13
N ASP A 727 30.69 24.67 8.97
CA ASP A 727 31.04 25.95 9.62
C ASP A 727 31.20 25.91 11.17
N ASN A 728 31.32 24.72 11.75
CA ASN A 728 31.67 24.43 13.14
C ASN A 728 30.77 25.03 14.23
N ASP A 729 29.60 25.57 13.88
CA ASP A 729 28.73 26.24 14.83
C ASP A 729 27.77 25.29 15.58
N ALA A 730 27.82 23.98 15.30
CA ALA A 730 26.88 22.96 15.77
C ALA A 730 25.41 23.31 15.47
N ARG A 731 25.15 24.27 14.59
CA ARG A 731 23.86 24.63 14.04
C ARG A 731 23.85 24.08 12.62
N ASP A 732 23.57 22.78 12.50
CA ASP A 732 22.97 22.23 11.29
C ASP A 732 21.64 22.97 11.07
N ALA A 733 21.72 24.18 10.53
CA ALA A 733 20.59 25.07 10.36
C ALA A 733 19.89 24.68 9.07
N VAL A 734 18.83 23.88 9.16
CA VAL A 734 17.72 24.06 8.22
C VAL A 734 17.14 25.44 8.57
N ALA A 735 17.45 26.46 7.75
CA ALA A 735 17.24 27.86 8.10
C ALA A 735 15.76 28.26 8.15
N ALA A 736 15.52 29.37 8.86
CA ALA A 736 14.29 29.87 9.48
C ALA A 736 13.04 29.92 8.57
#